data_AF-A0A2A3YN31-F1
#
_entry.id   AF-A0A2A3YN31-F1
#
_cell.length_a   1.000
_cell.length_b   1.000
_cell.length_c   1.000
_cell.angle_alpha   90.00
_cell.angle_beta   90.00
_cell.angle_gamma   90.00
#
_symmetry.space_group_name_H-M   'P 1'
#
loop_
_entity.id
_entity.type
_entity.pdbx_description
1 polymer ?
#
loop_
_entity_poly.entity_id
_entity_poly.type
_entity_poly.pdbx_seq_one_letter_code
_entity_poly.pdbx_strand_id
1 'polypeptide(L)'
;MTAPLLKDVFSIPEATGAEDYVLRLTDATTGRGAAEAIDDYVVTPAIAEAFDQALDLVSDALGTGLNRGAFLAGSFGAGKSHFMAVLHALLRHDPHARAHRDLQQVVTRHDAQLEGKNFLPLSFHFLDGRSMEQVLFDGYVRQIRSLHPDAPLPAVYQADALLRDAENLRTRMGDETFLAALGGDSTGDDPFSALLGSSGWSLEEYQAARAAAPGTTDKQRLVTALTRADGLFSNYSRLSEHVSLDEGLQAISDHAKSLGYDAVVMFLDELVLWLAFEMQNQGSLGREAQKLTKLVEGNYGRLSVPLVSIIARQMELQQWFADSGVSGTQQKALDDAFRHQSGRFRVIELGDDNLAHVAAKRLLTPKDDAAARAIEEAFAGIDRAEGVWDVLLDGVNTDENHRGASEQQFRLTYPFSPALVSTLRTLSGVMQRDRTALKVMQQMLVERRDTMTIDEVIPVGDAYEHIVSGNDRSVLDPRRAALFRRADEIFEEKLQPLLLANSGLSEHDLATGDEMRPRTYRTDERLAHTLLLSAVAPGVPALTSLTPQRLSSLNHGSITSPLRGGEASVVAGKISSWAARVGDIKVGGSDRTPVYTVHLSDVDYESIIENAKGEDNPGRRRELLQKLVLEAAGVQSQGNTADGALAHKVTWRGSSRTVDLVFGNVRDPQQLPEDRFRNAAETWRIVMDLPFDESGHSFTDDVRRVEDLMARNVEARTLIWLPRFFSLRLKKDLGTLVILDYLLTGHGDRWRNYSDHLSEADRTQAKVILQGQYETLLGGIRDALLQAYGAATPQPGVLTEGSGDQVLWSLDQGHQPRTPGGPTLDRALAQTIAEAWDSTFPEHPTFVPEDQAVTVRELEAVVEHISRAAGDPDHRVPLQGNIAAVRRVTDPLRVGRTSETHFLFGTEYFGTWDRDVTTGLGAIGRDPAGTVNVGELQDALRRTPLGSGLDRAVLDLVIIAWAIRHQRAWTQYRASIPQPPPGKLARDMELHPQEMPSEAQWTTARHRAGAIFGVDAPQYLTAANLTTLARQVHEQATALREDARALSSALTEVSAQRGITVSNRLTAAAQGTALVDDLAVLKGLPLLQRLADATLEASDQELGRSLRSAAMVTRALKEFDTARLTPLAEGAEAGDETGRTARGILQDLDEALAGHQLQRPLEKALTAFDTAAWTWLSRRASTGPAPAPQPAPEPAPSAGRTGRRTVTWNSGTGLEELGREIAAQVREGARVEITWRELP
;
A
#
# COMPACT_ATOMS: atom_id res chain seq x y z
N MET A 1 52.67 -6.68 -42.61
CA MET A 1 52.51 -8.15 -42.71
C MET A 1 51.04 -8.42 -42.49
N THR A 2 50.37 -9.18 -43.34
CA THR A 2 48.96 -9.55 -43.16
C THR A 2 48.86 -10.51 -41.98
N ALA A 3 47.95 -10.24 -41.04
CA ALA A 3 47.71 -11.11 -39.90
C ALA A 3 47.31 -12.53 -40.34
N PRO A 4 47.67 -13.58 -39.58
CA PRO A 4 47.35 -14.96 -39.93
C PRO A 4 45.84 -15.22 -39.89
N LEU A 5 45.37 -16.19 -40.68
CA LEU A 5 43.98 -16.65 -40.67
C LEU A 5 43.72 -17.53 -39.45
N LEU A 6 42.45 -17.68 -39.05
CA LEU A 6 42.08 -18.51 -37.90
C LEU A 6 42.60 -19.95 -38.02
N LYS A 7 42.62 -20.52 -39.24
CA LYS A 7 43.16 -21.87 -39.49
C LYS A 7 44.64 -22.02 -39.22
N ASP A 8 45.40 -20.94 -39.28
CA ASP A 8 46.85 -20.95 -39.07
C ASP A 8 47.18 -20.78 -37.57
N VAL A 9 46.22 -20.33 -36.77
CA VAL A 9 46.37 -20.05 -35.34
C VAL A 9 45.80 -21.16 -34.45
N PHE A 10 44.58 -21.63 -34.74
CA PHE A 10 43.87 -22.65 -33.95
C PHE A 10 43.74 -23.98 -34.71
N SER A 11 43.67 -25.09 -33.97
CA SER A 11 43.39 -26.43 -34.51
C SER A 11 41.89 -26.61 -34.79
N ILE A 12 41.41 -26.01 -35.88
CA ILE A 12 40.00 -26.05 -36.30
C ILE A 12 39.75 -27.26 -37.24
N PRO A 13 38.76 -28.12 -36.96
CA PRO A 13 38.42 -29.26 -37.83
C PRO A 13 37.83 -28.81 -39.17
N GLU A 14 37.83 -29.69 -40.18
CA GLU A 14 37.31 -29.38 -41.53
C GLU A 14 35.77 -29.48 -41.61
N ALA A 15 35.12 -30.22 -40.70
CA ALA A 15 33.67 -30.33 -40.58
C ALA A 15 33.27 -30.68 -39.13
N THR A 16 32.03 -30.38 -38.73
CA THR A 16 31.49 -30.71 -37.40
C THR A 16 30.66 -32.00 -37.43
N GLY A 17 30.96 -32.97 -36.56
CA GLY A 17 30.16 -34.18 -36.34
C GLY A 17 28.97 -33.97 -35.39
N ALA A 18 27.91 -34.79 -35.51
CA ALA A 18 26.71 -34.65 -34.68
C ALA A 18 26.91 -35.12 -33.22
N GLU A 19 27.85 -36.04 -32.96
CA GLU A 19 28.00 -36.78 -31.69
C GLU A 19 29.15 -36.31 -30.77
N ASP A 20 29.97 -35.32 -31.17
CA ASP A 20 31.26 -35.03 -30.51
C ASP A 20 31.19 -34.43 -29.08
N TYR A 21 30.00 -34.08 -28.55
CA TYR A 21 29.89 -33.29 -27.29
C TYR A 21 28.78 -33.70 -26.30
N VAL A 22 28.02 -34.78 -26.51
CA VAL A 22 26.95 -35.22 -25.58
C VAL A 22 27.24 -36.59 -24.98
N LEU A 23 27.67 -36.60 -23.71
CA LEU A 23 27.92 -37.82 -22.93
C LEU A 23 26.67 -38.25 -22.15
N ARG A 24 26.18 -39.48 -22.35
CA ARG A 24 25.09 -40.08 -21.57
C ARG A 24 25.66 -40.71 -20.28
N LEU A 25 25.08 -40.39 -19.13
CA LEU A 25 25.56 -40.83 -17.79
C LEU A 25 25.65 -42.36 -17.64
N THR A 26 24.73 -43.10 -18.27
CA THR A 26 24.69 -44.56 -18.25
C THR A 26 25.83 -45.20 -19.03
N ASP A 27 26.30 -44.53 -20.08
CA ASP A 27 27.40 -45.00 -20.94
C ASP A 27 28.77 -44.57 -20.34
N ALA A 28 28.80 -43.45 -19.61
CA ALA A 28 29.98 -42.89 -18.95
C ALA A 28 30.43 -43.61 -17.67
N THR A 29 29.57 -44.45 -17.08
CA THR A 29 29.81 -45.11 -15.77
C THR A 29 30.26 -46.57 -15.90
N THR A 30 30.50 -47.06 -17.12
CA THR A 30 30.96 -48.45 -17.37
C THR A 30 32.11 -48.51 -18.38
N GLY A 31 33.13 -49.32 -18.10
CA GLY A 31 34.18 -49.69 -19.05
C GLY A 31 35.14 -48.56 -19.46
N ARG A 32 35.59 -48.60 -20.73
CA ARG A 32 36.70 -47.79 -21.29
C ARG A 32 36.34 -46.31 -21.52
N GLY A 33 35.05 -46.00 -21.70
CA GLY A 33 34.55 -44.62 -21.87
C GLY A 33 34.60 -43.77 -20.60
N ALA A 34 34.65 -44.39 -19.41
CA ALA A 34 34.84 -43.67 -18.15
C ALA A 34 36.24 -43.03 -18.06
N ALA A 35 37.28 -43.70 -18.57
CA ALA A 35 38.65 -43.20 -18.53
C ALA A 35 38.86 -42.00 -19.46
N GLU A 36 38.36 -42.07 -20.69
CA GLU A 36 38.40 -40.95 -21.65
C GLU A 36 37.58 -39.75 -21.15
N ALA A 37 36.40 -40.00 -20.56
CA ALA A 37 35.61 -38.94 -19.94
C ALA A 37 36.33 -38.29 -18.76
N ILE A 38 37.11 -39.02 -17.96
CA ILE A 38 37.89 -38.46 -16.84
C ILE A 38 39.05 -37.59 -17.35
N ASP A 39 39.75 -38.00 -18.41
CA ASP A 39 40.90 -37.26 -18.97
C ASP A 39 40.48 -35.95 -19.67
N ASP A 40 39.33 -35.97 -20.35
CA ASP A 40 38.80 -34.79 -21.05
C ASP A 40 38.06 -33.81 -20.13
N TYR A 41 37.92 -34.13 -18.83
CA TYR A 41 37.18 -33.32 -17.89
C TYR A 41 38.00 -32.14 -17.35
N VAL A 42 37.58 -30.92 -17.69
CA VAL A 42 38.24 -29.70 -17.22
C VAL A 42 37.72 -29.31 -15.83
N VAL A 43 38.54 -29.53 -14.80
CA VAL A 43 38.25 -29.12 -13.42
C VAL A 43 38.66 -27.66 -13.21
N THR A 44 37.68 -26.77 -13.06
CA THR A 44 37.90 -25.38 -12.64
C THR A 44 37.89 -25.27 -11.11
N PRO A 45 38.37 -24.16 -10.51
CA PRO A 45 38.30 -23.97 -9.06
C PRO A 45 36.87 -24.10 -8.49
N ALA A 46 35.86 -23.58 -9.20
CA ALA A 46 34.45 -23.70 -8.81
C ALA A 46 33.95 -25.16 -8.88
N ILE A 47 34.38 -25.92 -9.90
CA ILE A 47 34.06 -27.35 -10.00
C ILE A 47 34.74 -28.14 -8.87
N ALA A 48 35.99 -27.82 -8.52
CA ALA A 48 36.69 -28.45 -7.40
C ALA A 48 35.97 -28.21 -6.06
N GLU A 49 35.48 -27.00 -5.83
CA GLU A 49 34.64 -26.67 -4.67
C GLU A 49 33.30 -27.43 -4.68
N ALA A 50 32.67 -27.59 -5.85
CA ALA A 50 31.45 -28.40 -5.97
C ALA A 50 31.70 -29.88 -5.61
N PHE A 51 32.84 -30.47 -6.00
CA PHE A 51 33.22 -31.82 -5.55
C PHE A 51 33.47 -31.89 -4.05
N ASP A 52 34.07 -30.85 -3.46
CA ASP A 52 34.30 -30.76 -2.02
C ASP A 52 32.97 -30.79 -1.25
N GLN A 53 31.98 -30.00 -1.69
CA GLN A 53 30.65 -29.98 -1.10
C GLN A 53 29.90 -31.31 -1.29
N ALA A 54 30.05 -31.97 -2.43
CA ALA A 54 29.41 -33.25 -2.70
C ALA A 54 29.99 -34.39 -1.84
N LEU A 55 31.31 -34.43 -1.65
CA LEU A 55 31.96 -35.40 -0.77
C LEU A 55 31.67 -35.11 0.71
N ASP A 56 31.60 -33.83 1.10
CA ASP A 56 31.17 -33.42 2.45
C ASP A 56 29.75 -33.91 2.76
N LEU A 57 28.81 -33.80 1.80
CA LEU A 57 27.44 -34.30 1.96
C LEU A 57 27.41 -35.82 2.24
N VAL A 58 28.23 -36.59 1.52
CA VAL A 58 28.34 -38.04 1.71
C VAL A 58 28.97 -38.36 3.07
N SER A 59 30.02 -37.62 3.46
CA SER A 59 30.68 -37.79 4.76
C SER A 59 29.75 -37.46 5.93
N ASP A 60 28.99 -36.36 5.85
CA ASP A 60 28.00 -35.96 6.84
C ASP A 60 26.87 -36.99 6.99
N ALA A 61 26.40 -37.58 5.87
CA ALA A 61 25.41 -38.66 5.91
C ALA A 61 25.93 -39.91 6.65
N LEU A 62 27.21 -40.27 6.45
CA LEU A 62 27.84 -41.37 7.18
C LEU A 62 28.03 -41.07 8.67
N GLY A 63 28.48 -39.85 9.02
CA GLY A 63 28.73 -39.45 10.40
C GLY A 63 27.44 -39.38 11.23
N THR A 64 26.36 -38.85 10.64
CA THR A 64 25.05 -38.72 11.31
C THR A 64 24.19 -39.98 11.21
N GLY A 65 24.38 -40.79 10.16
CA GLY A 65 23.50 -41.90 9.80
C GLY A 65 22.09 -41.45 9.42
N LEU A 66 21.95 -40.21 8.94
CA LEU A 66 20.71 -39.64 8.42
C LEU A 66 20.79 -39.53 6.90
N ASN A 67 19.63 -39.57 6.25
CA ASN A 67 19.56 -39.36 4.81
C ASN A 67 19.89 -37.90 4.48
N ARG A 68 20.61 -37.70 3.37
CA ARG A 68 21.00 -36.37 2.90
C ARG A 68 20.63 -36.21 1.43
N GLY A 69 20.33 -34.98 1.03
CA GLY A 69 20.00 -34.68 -0.36
C GLY A 69 20.66 -33.39 -0.80
N ALA A 70 21.08 -33.34 -2.06
CA ALA A 70 21.54 -32.11 -2.69
C ALA A 70 20.98 -31.94 -4.11
N PHE A 71 20.62 -30.71 -4.44
CA PHE A 71 20.37 -30.29 -5.81
C PHE A 71 21.68 -29.85 -6.46
N LEU A 72 22.04 -30.49 -7.57
CA LEU A 72 23.13 -30.06 -8.42
C LEU A 72 22.59 -29.02 -9.41
N ALA A 73 22.89 -27.75 -9.16
CA ALA A 73 22.44 -26.60 -9.96
C ALA A 73 23.49 -26.20 -10.99
N GLY A 74 23.05 -25.67 -12.13
CA GLY A 74 23.90 -25.15 -13.19
C GLY A 74 23.11 -24.93 -14.49
N SER A 75 23.63 -24.20 -15.45
CA SER A 75 22.98 -24.02 -16.76
C SER A 75 22.96 -25.32 -17.60
N PHE A 76 22.12 -25.39 -18.63
CA PHE A 76 22.09 -26.52 -19.55
C PHE A 76 23.44 -26.64 -20.27
N GLY A 77 24.05 -27.83 -20.25
CA GLY A 77 25.41 -28.02 -20.76
C GLY A 77 26.55 -27.67 -19.80
N ALA A 78 26.27 -27.25 -18.55
CA ALA A 78 27.30 -26.99 -17.52
C ALA A 78 28.06 -28.24 -17.04
N GLY A 79 27.85 -29.40 -17.67
CA GLY A 79 28.57 -30.65 -17.36
C GLY A 79 28.04 -31.43 -16.16
N LYS A 80 26.77 -31.28 -15.76
CA LYS A 80 26.17 -31.97 -14.59
C LYS A 80 26.26 -33.49 -14.64
N SER A 81 25.89 -34.10 -15.76
CA SER A 81 26.00 -35.56 -15.94
C SER A 81 27.47 -36.00 -15.93
N HIS A 82 28.38 -35.18 -16.47
CA HIS A 82 29.83 -35.45 -16.42
C HIS A 82 30.37 -35.37 -14.98
N PHE A 83 29.94 -34.35 -14.22
CA PHE A 83 30.24 -34.21 -12.79
C PHE A 83 29.77 -35.42 -11.98
N MET A 84 28.52 -35.85 -12.18
CA MET A 84 27.97 -37.04 -11.52
C MET A 84 28.73 -38.32 -11.89
N ALA A 85 29.18 -38.47 -13.14
CA ALA A 85 29.99 -39.62 -13.57
C ALA A 85 31.35 -39.66 -12.86
N VAL A 86 32.05 -38.51 -12.76
CA VAL A 86 33.33 -38.43 -12.05
C VAL A 86 33.14 -38.67 -10.55
N LEU A 87 32.09 -38.12 -9.93
CA LEU A 87 31.77 -38.37 -8.52
C LEU A 87 31.42 -39.84 -8.27
N HIS A 88 30.69 -40.47 -9.18
CA HIS A 88 30.39 -41.90 -9.13
C HIS A 88 31.67 -42.76 -9.15
N ALA A 89 32.63 -42.42 -10.01
CA ALA A 89 33.94 -43.07 -10.06
C ALA A 89 34.78 -42.85 -8.79
N LEU A 90 34.77 -41.64 -8.23
CA LEU A 90 35.46 -41.31 -6.97
C LEU A 90 34.89 -42.13 -5.78
N LEU A 91 33.57 -42.27 -5.69
CA LEU A 91 32.90 -43.06 -4.63
C LEU A 91 33.15 -44.57 -4.74
N ARG A 92 33.48 -45.07 -5.94
CA ARG A 92 33.93 -46.46 -6.16
C ARG A 92 35.42 -46.68 -5.87
N HIS A 93 36.13 -45.64 -5.46
CA HIS A 93 37.59 -45.65 -5.28
C HIS A 93 38.36 -46.00 -6.56
N ASP A 94 37.88 -45.55 -7.73
CA ASP A 94 38.56 -45.78 -9.00
C ASP A 94 39.97 -45.13 -9.03
N PRO A 95 41.06 -45.89 -9.32
CA PRO A 95 42.41 -45.35 -9.31
C PRO A 95 42.66 -44.21 -10.31
N HIS A 96 41.98 -44.22 -11.46
CA HIS A 96 42.15 -43.22 -12.51
C HIS A 96 41.51 -41.88 -12.12
N ALA A 97 40.30 -41.93 -11.57
CA ALA A 97 39.62 -40.74 -11.05
C ALA A 97 40.40 -40.09 -9.89
N ARG A 98 40.97 -40.90 -9.00
CA ARG A 98 41.78 -40.41 -7.85
C ARG A 98 43.16 -39.86 -8.26
N ALA A 99 43.69 -40.24 -9.43
CA ALA A 99 44.96 -39.74 -9.94
C ALA A 99 44.85 -38.32 -10.54
N HIS A 100 43.65 -37.84 -10.86
CA HIS A 100 43.42 -36.55 -11.51
C HIS A 100 43.96 -35.37 -10.67
N ARG A 101 45.01 -34.69 -11.18
CA ARG A 101 45.81 -33.70 -10.44
C ARG A 101 44.98 -32.63 -9.74
N ASP A 102 43.98 -32.09 -10.44
CA ASP A 102 43.17 -30.97 -9.94
C ASP A 102 42.14 -31.38 -8.86
N LEU A 103 41.90 -32.68 -8.65
CA LEU A 103 40.98 -33.21 -7.62
C LEU A 103 41.71 -33.80 -6.41
N GLN A 104 43.02 -34.00 -6.47
CA GLN A 104 43.80 -34.63 -5.40
C GLN A 104 43.65 -33.94 -4.05
N GLN A 105 43.63 -32.59 -4.04
CA GLN A 105 43.48 -31.81 -2.81
C GLN A 105 42.10 -32.02 -2.16
N VAL A 106 41.05 -32.13 -2.97
CA VAL A 106 39.67 -32.34 -2.51
C VAL A 106 39.51 -33.77 -1.98
N VAL A 107 39.98 -34.77 -2.72
CA VAL A 107 39.94 -36.18 -2.30
C VAL A 107 40.68 -36.40 -0.98
N THR A 108 41.89 -35.84 -0.85
CA THR A 108 42.71 -35.99 0.38
C THR A 108 42.03 -35.42 1.62
N ARG A 109 41.23 -34.35 1.47
CA ARG A 109 40.53 -33.71 2.59
C ARG A 109 39.46 -34.62 3.20
N HIS A 110 38.75 -35.38 2.37
CA HIS A 110 37.65 -36.26 2.79
C HIS A 110 38.06 -37.72 3.01
N ASP A 111 39.27 -38.09 2.60
CA ASP A 111 39.77 -39.48 2.65
C ASP A 111 39.72 -40.04 4.09
N ALA A 112 40.07 -39.25 5.11
CA ALA A 112 40.05 -39.71 6.51
C ALA A 112 38.68 -40.22 7.00
N GLN A 113 37.58 -39.82 6.34
CA GLN A 113 36.21 -40.22 6.68
C GLN A 113 35.60 -41.22 5.69
N LEU A 114 36.07 -41.21 4.43
CA LEU A 114 35.54 -42.04 3.33
C LEU A 114 36.42 -43.27 3.01
N GLU A 115 37.69 -43.27 3.42
CA GLU A 115 38.63 -44.37 3.19
C GLU A 115 38.18 -45.65 3.92
N GLY A 116 38.21 -46.78 3.21
CA GLY A 116 37.79 -48.08 3.74
C GLY A 116 36.27 -48.28 3.85
N LYS A 117 35.45 -47.31 3.43
CA LYS A 117 33.98 -47.43 3.35
C LYS A 117 33.52 -47.92 1.98
N ASN A 118 32.52 -48.79 1.97
CA ASN A 118 31.97 -49.38 0.76
C ASN A 118 30.65 -48.69 0.37
N PHE A 119 30.69 -47.88 -0.68
CA PHE A 119 29.52 -47.14 -1.17
C PHE A 119 28.82 -47.89 -2.29
N LEU A 120 27.49 -47.81 -2.32
CA LEU A 120 26.68 -48.26 -3.46
C LEU A 120 26.20 -47.04 -4.27
N PRO A 121 26.95 -46.57 -5.28
CA PRO A 121 26.51 -45.50 -6.15
C PRO A 121 25.62 -46.03 -7.27
N LEU A 122 24.40 -45.50 -7.35
CA LEU A 122 23.33 -45.91 -8.26
C LEU A 122 22.88 -44.74 -9.13
N SER A 123 22.62 -44.99 -10.41
CA SER A 123 22.23 -43.96 -11.37
C SER A 123 20.81 -44.21 -11.87
N PHE A 124 19.99 -43.15 -11.88
CA PHE A 124 18.57 -43.20 -12.28
C PHE A 124 18.26 -42.11 -13.31
N HIS A 125 17.41 -42.44 -14.28
CA HIS A 125 16.97 -41.55 -15.34
C HIS A 125 15.43 -41.55 -15.42
N PHE A 126 14.82 -40.36 -15.38
CA PHE A 126 13.38 -40.22 -15.17
C PHE A 126 12.51 -40.01 -16.42
N LEU A 127 13.06 -39.66 -17.59
CA LEU A 127 12.26 -39.19 -18.74
C LEU A 127 11.17 -40.18 -19.23
N ASP A 128 11.37 -41.49 -19.05
CA ASP A 128 10.40 -42.52 -19.47
C ASP A 128 9.61 -43.15 -18.29
N GLY A 129 9.74 -42.60 -17.09
CA GLY A 129 9.12 -43.13 -15.88
C GLY A 129 7.63 -42.79 -15.76
N ARG A 130 6.80 -43.69 -15.21
CA ARG A 130 5.38 -43.39 -14.91
C ARG A 130 5.15 -42.92 -13.47
N SER A 131 6.07 -43.24 -12.55
CA SER A 131 6.07 -42.78 -11.16
C SER A 131 7.47 -42.83 -10.55
N MET A 132 7.68 -42.13 -9.44
CA MET A 132 8.96 -42.16 -8.72
C MET A 132 9.29 -43.55 -8.17
N GLU A 133 8.30 -44.28 -7.64
CA GLU A 133 8.49 -45.64 -7.12
C GLU A 133 8.95 -46.60 -8.21
N GLN A 134 8.38 -46.52 -9.42
CA GLN A 134 8.78 -47.37 -10.53
C GLN A 134 10.25 -47.15 -10.90
N VAL A 135 10.64 -45.88 -11.13
CA VAL A 135 12.00 -45.54 -11.58
C VAL A 135 13.04 -45.96 -10.55
N LEU A 136 12.79 -45.68 -9.26
CA LEU A 136 13.75 -45.98 -8.20
C LEU A 136 13.82 -47.48 -7.88
N PHE A 137 12.68 -48.17 -7.75
CA PHE A 137 12.69 -49.57 -7.33
C PHE A 137 13.10 -50.52 -8.46
N ASP A 138 12.57 -50.33 -9.67
CA ASP A 138 12.98 -51.15 -10.81
C ASP A 138 14.44 -50.82 -11.21
N GLY A 139 14.85 -49.56 -11.09
CA GLY A 139 16.23 -49.13 -11.30
C GLY A 139 17.21 -49.75 -10.30
N TYR A 140 16.82 -49.84 -9.03
CA TYR A 140 17.61 -50.50 -7.98
C TYR A 140 17.76 -51.99 -8.26
N VAL A 141 16.65 -52.70 -8.49
CA VAL A 141 16.66 -54.15 -8.79
C VAL A 141 17.51 -54.46 -10.02
N ARG A 142 17.42 -53.64 -11.07
CA ARG A 142 18.22 -53.81 -12.29
C ARG A 142 19.72 -53.66 -12.03
N GLN A 143 20.12 -52.63 -11.28
CA GLN A 143 21.54 -52.38 -10.97
C GLN A 143 22.10 -53.41 -9.99
N ILE A 144 21.32 -53.87 -9.01
CA ILE A 144 21.71 -54.95 -8.09
C ILE A 144 21.89 -56.27 -8.84
N ARG A 145 21.01 -56.65 -9.77
CA ARG A 145 21.21 -57.87 -10.57
C ARG A 145 22.50 -57.86 -11.39
N SER A 146 22.94 -56.67 -11.81
CA SER A 146 24.21 -56.49 -12.54
C SER A 146 25.43 -56.61 -11.60
N LEU A 147 25.36 -55.99 -10.42
CA LEU A 147 26.47 -55.97 -9.45
C LEU A 147 26.57 -57.24 -8.59
N HIS A 148 25.43 -57.85 -8.26
CA HIS A 148 25.26 -59.00 -7.37
C HIS A 148 24.22 -59.99 -7.94
N PRO A 149 24.57 -60.78 -8.98
CA PRO A 149 23.61 -61.66 -9.68
C PRO A 149 22.92 -62.72 -8.80
N ASP A 150 23.61 -63.21 -7.76
CA ASP A 150 23.14 -64.31 -6.90
C ASP A 150 22.47 -63.84 -5.59
N ALA A 151 22.31 -62.53 -5.38
CA ALA A 151 21.71 -61.98 -4.16
C ALA A 151 20.17 -62.03 -4.19
N PRO A 152 19.49 -62.28 -3.04
CA PRO A 152 18.04 -62.18 -2.94
C PRO A 152 17.57 -60.73 -3.17
N LEU A 153 16.44 -60.53 -3.85
CA LEU A 153 15.94 -59.19 -4.17
C LEU A 153 15.13 -58.57 -3.01
N PRO A 154 15.14 -57.23 -2.84
CA PRO A 154 14.34 -56.56 -1.81
C PRO A 154 12.84 -56.64 -2.11
N ALA A 155 12.03 -56.67 -1.05
CA ALA A 155 10.56 -56.76 -1.15
C ALA A 155 9.91 -55.39 -1.46
N VAL A 156 10.07 -54.91 -2.70
CA VAL A 156 9.59 -53.58 -3.15
C VAL A 156 8.26 -53.62 -3.93
N TYR A 157 7.64 -54.80 -4.10
CA TYR A 157 6.37 -54.99 -4.81
C TYR A 157 5.22 -55.38 -3.86
N GLN A 158 4.01 -54.79 -4.03
CA GLN A 158 2.86 -55.07 -3.15
C GLN A 158 2.37 -56.54 -3.21
N ALA A 159 2.54 -57.19 -4.36
CA ALA A 159 2.21 -58.60 -4.55
C ALA A 159 2.93 -59.51 -3.55
N ASP A 160 4.13 -59.16 -3.10
CA ASP A 160 4.90 -59.98 -2.15
C ASP A 160 4.36 -59.89 -0.72
N ALA A 161 3.72 -58.78 -0.34
CA ALA A 161 3.03 -58.65 0.94
C ALA A 161 1.71 -59.45 0.95
N LEU A 162 0.93 -59.35 -0.12
CA LEU A 162 -0.30 -60.13 -0.32
C LEU A 162 -0.04 -61.64 -0.23
N LEU A 163 1.03 -62.13 -0.88
CA LEU A 163 1.38 -63.54 -0.87
C LEU A 163 1.81 -64.04 0.52
N ARG A 164 2.39 -63.17 1.35
CA ARG A 164 2.75 -63.48 2.74
C ARG A 164 1.50 -63.59 3.63
N ASP A 165 0.53 -62.68 3.45
CA ASP A 165 -0.74 -62.73 4.18
C ASP A 165 -1.60 -63.93 3.76
N ALA A 166 -1.58 -64.27 2.48
CA ALA A 166 -2.20 -65.49 1.97
C ALA A 166 -1.63 -66.75 2.64
N GLU A 167 -0.31 -66.81 2.85
CA GLU A 167 0.34 -67.94 3.54
C GLU A 167 -0.03 -68.01 5.03
N ASN A 168 -0.09 -66.86 5.70
CA ASN A 168 -0.53 -66.77 7.09
C ASN A 168 -1.99 -67.25 7.24
N LEU A 169 -2.86 -66.94 6.27
CA LEU A 169 -4.25 -67.37 6.27
C LEU A 169 -4.38 -68.87 5.97
N ARG A 170 -3.62 -69.40 4.99
CA ARG A 170 -3.53 -70.83 4.71
C ARG A 170 -3.16 -71.63 5.95
N THR A 171 -2.15 -71.17 6.68
CA THR A 171 -1.68 -71.82 7.92
C THR A 171 -2.75 -71.86 9.01
N ARG A 172 -3.66 -70.86 9.07
CA ARG A 172 -4.74 -70.80 10.06
C ARG A 172 -6.00 -71.58 9.65
N MET A 173 -6.33 -71.60 8.36
CA MET A 173 -7.55 -72.22 7.84
C MET A 173 -7.38 -73.68 7.43
N GLY A 174 -6.14 -74.14 7.24
CA GLY A 174 -5.83 -75.47 6.70
C GLY A 174 -5.87 -75.51 5.18
N ASP A 175 -5.09 -76.45 4.60
CA ASP A 175 -4.76 -76.47 3.17
C ASP A 175 -5.98 -76.74 2.29
N GLU A 176 -6.82 -77.72 2.66
CA GLU A 176 -8.01 -78.07 1.88
C GLU A 176 -9.01 -76.91 1.79
N THR A 177 -9.27 -76.24 2.91
CA THR A 177 -10.26 -75.16 2.99
C THR A 177 -9.79 -73.90 2.27
N PHE A 178 -8.49 -73.60 2.37
CA PHE A 178 -7.87 -72.47 1.68
C PHE A 178 -7.85 -72.65 0.16
N LEU A 179 -7.43 -73.84 -0.33
CA LEU A 179 -7.37 -74.13 -1.76
C LEU A 179 -8.75 -74.21 -2.40
N ALA A 180 -9.76 -74.72 -1.69
CA ALA A 180 -11.16 -74.70 -2.13
C ALA A 180 -11.69 -73.27 -2.31
N ALA A 181 -11.43 -72.38 -1.35
CA ALA A 181 -11.80 -70.97 -1.44
C ALA A 181 -11.04 -70.23 -2.57
N LEU A 182 -9.80 -70.62 -2.84
CA LEU A 182 -8.99 -70.07 -3.94
C LEU A 182 -9.52 -70.50 -5.32
N GLY A 183 -10.06 -71.72 -5.43
CA GLY A 183 -10.54 -72.32 -6.69
C GLY A 183 -11.93 -71.85 -7.15
N GLY A 184 -12.89 -71.64 -6.24
CA GLY A 184 -14.24 -71.10 -6.51
C GLY A 184 -15.13 -71.88 -7.49
N ASP A 185 -16.29 -72.36 -7.01
CA ASP A 185 -17.38 -72.82 -7.89
C ASP A 185 -18.07 -71.62 -8.56
N SER A 186 -17.68 -71.28 -9.78
CA SER A 186 -18.30 -70.21 -10.56
C SER A 186 -19.34 -70.77 -11.54
N THR A 187 -20.62 -70.76 -11.16
CA THR A 187 -21.74 -70.78 -12.10
C THR A 187 -22.16 -69.34 -12.40
N GLY A 188 -21.46 -68.67 -13.33
CA GLY A 188 -21.75 -67.30 -13.74
C GLY A 188 -21.00 -66.95 -15.03
N ASP A 189 -21.71 -66.37 -15.99
CA ASP A 189 -21.30 -66.12 -17.38
C ASP A 189 -20.37 -64.88 -17.47
N ASP A 190 -19.14 -65.02 -16.97
CA ASP A 190 -18.07 -64.00 -17.09
C ASP A 190 -17.08 -64.41 -18.22
N PRO A 191 -16.81 -63.56 -19.23
CA PRO A 191 -16.00 -63.92 -20.41
C PRO A 191 -14.53 -64.31 -20.14
N PHE A 192 -14.04 -64.13 -18.90
CA PHE A 192 -12.70 -64.56 -18.47
C PHE A 192 -12.64 -66.01 -17.95
N SER A 193 -13.79 -66.68 -17.77
CA SER A 193 -13.88 -68.08 -17.33
C SER A 193 -13.19 -69.06 -18.29
N ALA A 194 -13.12 -68.73 -19.59
CA ALA A 194 -12.54 -69.61 -20.62
C ALA A 194 -11.00 -69.71 -20.58
N LEU A 195 -10.30 -68.83 -19.85
CA LEU A 195 -8.83 -68.78 -19.79
C LEU A 195 -8.25 -69.38 -18.49
N LEU A 196 -9.10 -69.66 -17.51
CA LEU A 196 -8.76 -70.34 -16.27
C LEU A 196 -9.30 -71.77 -16.36
N GLY A 197 -8.44 -72.72 -16.77
CA GLY A 197 -8.78 -74.13 -16.83
C GLY A 197 -9.52 -74.60 -15.57
N SER A 198 -10.61 -75.33 -15.76
CA SER A 198 -11.55 -75.82 -14.75
C SER A 198 -10.94 -76.92 -13.87
N SER A 199 -9.94 -76.57 -13.07
CA SER A 199 -9.36 -77.41 -12.02
C SER A 199 -8.89 -76.51 -10.88
N GLY A 200 -9.39 -76.77 -9.67
CA GLY A 200 -8.99 -76.02 -8.46
C GLY A 200 -7.48 -76.07 -8.20
N TRP A 201 -6.98 -75.07 -7.48
CA TRP A 201 -5.55 -74.95 -7.16
C TRP A 201 -5.06 -76.13 -6.31
N SER A 202 -3.96 -76.78 -6.72
CA SER A 202 -3.22 -77.71 -5.85
C SER A 202 -2.19 -76.99 -4.98
N LEU A 203 -1.74 -77.64 -3.89
CA LEU A 203 -0.73 -77.08 -2.99
C LEU A 203 0.61 -76.86 -3.72
N GLU A 204 0.97 -77.76 -4.64
CA GLU A 204 2.23 -77.70 -5.39
C GLU A 204 2.22 -76.54 -6.41
N GLU A 205 1.11 -76.35 -7.13
CA GLU A 205 0.92 -75.21 -8.05
C GLU A 205 0.89 -73.87 -7.31
N TYR A 206 0.24 -73.81 -6.14
CA TYR A 206 0.23 -72.62 -5.29
C TYR A 206 1.64 -72.22 -4.83
N GLN A 207 2.44 -73.18 -4.37
CA GLN A 207 3.81 -72.93 -3.91
C GLN A 207 4.75 -72.53 -5.05
N ALA A 208 4.62 -73.16 -6.22
CA ALA A 208 5.39 -72.81 -7.41
C ALA A 208 5.07 -71.40 -7.91
N ALA A 209 3.78 -71.04 -8.00
CA ALA A 209 3.34 -69.70 -8.42
C ALA A 209 3.78 -68.60 -7.44
N ARG A 210 3.84 -68.91 -6.14
CA ARG A 210 4.35 -67.99 -5.11
C ARG A 210 5.85 -67.73 -5.24
N ALA A 211 6.65 -68.75 -5.56
CA ALA A 211 8.11 -68.67 -5.67
C ALA A 211 8.59 -68.04 -7.00
N ALA A 212 7.69 -67.84 -7.96
CA ALA A 212 8.03 -67.25 -9.26
C ALA A 212 8.44 -65.76 -9.16
N ALA A 213 9.18 -65.30 -10.16
CA ALA A 213 9.62 -63.90 -10.23
C ALA A 213 8.44 -62.92 -10.42
N PRO A 214 8.55 -61.65 -10.00
CA PRO A 214 7.56 -60.61 -10.29
C PRO A 214 7.28 -60.51 -11.80
N GLY A 215 6.01 -60.43 -12.19
CA GLY A 215 5.59 -60.28 -13.59
C GLY A 215 5.46 -61.57 -14.41
N THR A 216 5.70 -62.75 -13.82
CA THR A 216 5.43 -64.04 -14.52
C THR A 216 3.94 -64.36 -14.54
N THR A 217 3.49 -65.05 -15.60
CA THR A 217 2.09 -65.44 -15.79
C THR A 217 1.54 -66.25 -14.62
N ASP A 218 2.36 -67.12 -14.01
CA ASP A 218 1.94 -67.96 -12.88
C ASP A 218 1.72 -67.15 -11.60
N LYS A 219 2.60 -66.18 -11.30
CA LYS A 219 2.43 -65.30 -10.14
C LYS A 219 1.25 -64.35 -10.31
N GLN A 220 1.04 -63.85 -11.53
CA GLN A 220 -0.14 -63.04 -11.89
C GLN A 220 -1.44 -63.84 -11.78
N ARG A 221 -1.44 -65.12 -12.19
CA ARG A 221 -2.58 -66.02 -12.05
C ARG A 221 -2.94 -66.24 -10.57
N LEU A 222 -1.93 -66.40 -9.71
CA LEU A 222 -2.14 -66.55 -8.26
C LEU A 222 -2.67 -65.27 -7.60
N VAL A 223 -2.09 -64.11 -7.92
CA VAL A 223 -2.56 -62.81 -7.40
C VAL A 223 -4.00 -62.55 -7.83
N THR A 224 -4.32 -62.78 -9.11
CA THR A 224 -5.68 -62.65 -9.65
C THR A 224 -6.67 -63.58 -8.93
N ALA A 225 -6.29 -64.82 -8.66
CA ALA A 225 -7.14 -65.77 -7.93
C ALA A 225 -7.40 -65.34 -6.48
N LEU A 226 -6.42 -64.70 -5.82
CA LEU A 226 -6.55 -64.18 -4.46
C LEU A 226 -7.43 -62.93 -4.39
N THR A 227 -7.39 -62.06 -5.41
CA THR A 227 -8.03 -60.73 -5.40
C THR A 227 -9.33 -60.64 -6.19
N ARG A 228 -9.82 -61.73 -6.79
CA ARG A 228 -11.12 -61.78 -7.47
C ARG A 228 -12.27 -61.38 -6.53
N ALA A 229 -13.40 -60.94 -7.08
CA ALA A 229 -14.53 -60.39 -6.30
C ALA A 229 -15.02 -61.31 -5.17
N ASP A 230 -15.01 -62.63 -5.41
CA ASP A 230 -15.41 -63.67 -4.45
C ASP A 230 -14.20 -64.35 -3.78
N GLY A 231 -12.99 -63.80 -3.97
CA GLY A 231 -11.73 -64.33 -3.48
C GLY A 231 -11.45 -63.94 -2.03
N LEU A 232 -10.48 -64.64 -1.42
CA LEU A 232 -10.09 -64.46 -0.02
C LEU A 232 -9.62 -63.02 0.32
N PHE A 233 -9.16 -62.27 -0.69
CA PHE A 233 -8.61 -60.92 -0.54
C PHE A 233 -9.20 -59.94 -1.58
N SER A 234 -10.52 -59.99 -1.81
CA SER A 234 -11.23 -59.17 -2.81
C SER A 234 -11.04 -57.65 -2.64
N ASN A 235 -10.77 -57.17 -1.43
CA ASN A 235 -10.48 -55.76 -1.14
C ASN A 235 -9.11 -55.26 -1.65
N TYR A 236 -8.21 -56.16 -2.08
CA TYR A 236 -6.89 -55.80 -2.64
C TYR A 236 -6.90 -55.40 -4.13
N SER A 237 -8.06 -55.48 -4.81
CA SER A 237 -8.24 -55.31 -6.26
C SER A 237 -7.97 -53.91 -6.85
N ARG A 238 -7.39 -52.96 -6.09
CA ARG A 238 -7.01 -51.62 -6.57
C ARG A 238 -5.48 -51.49 -6.64
N LEU A 239 -4.87 -52.02 -7.70
CA LEU A 239 -3.40 -52.13 -7.83
C LEU A 239 -2.73 -50.86 -8.39
N SER A 240 -1.74 -50.36 -7.63
CA SER A 240 -0.46 -49.86 -8.15
C SER A 240 0.62 -50.89 -7.75
N GLU A 241 1.53 -51.25 -8.66
CA GLU A 241 2.38 -52.46 -8.54
C GLU A 241 3.47 -52.38 -7.44
N HIS A 242 3.90 -51.18 -7.03
CA HIS A 242 4.99 -50.95 -6.07
C HIS A 242 4.49 -50.62 -4.66
N VAL A 243 5.26 -50.96 -3.62
CA VAL A 243 4.99 -50.51 -2.24
C VAL A 243 5.12 -48.97 -2.14
N SER A 244 4.70 -48.40 -1.01
CA SER A 244 4.87 -46.95 -0.83
C SER A 244 6.36 -46.56 -0.84
N LEU A 245 6.67 -45.32 -1.25
CA LEU A 245 8.06 -44.86 -1.34
C LEU A 245 8.85 -45.06 -0.03
N ASP A 246 8.22 -44.81 1.12
CA ASP A 246 8.85 -44.96 2.44
C ASP A 246 9.23 -46.42 2.74
N GLU A 247 8.32 -47.36 2.48
CA GLU A 247 8.56 -48.79 2.71
C GLU A 247 9.63 -49.34 1.77
N GLY A 248 9.63 -48.91 0.50
CA GLY A 248 10.62 -49.38 -0.47
C GLY A 248 12.01 -48.80 -0.25
N LEU A 249 12.13 -47.53 0.17
CA LEU A 249 13.43 -46.95 0.56
C LEU A 249 14.01 -47.64 1.80
N GLN A 250 13.17 -48.01 2.77
CA GLN A 250 13.59 -48.81 3.92
C GLN A 250 14.08 -50.20 3.49
N ALA A 251 13.34 -50.88 2.61
CA ALA A 251 13.73 -52.18 2.07
C ALA A 251 15.07 -52.11 1.30
N ILE A 252 15.31 -51.04 0.53
CA ILE A 252 16.58 -50.77 -0.16
C ILE A 252 17.73 -50.63 0.85
N SER A 253 17.51 -49.88 1.93
CA SER A 253 18.52 -49.66 2.97
C SER A 253 18.89 -50.95 3.71
N ASP A 254 17.89 -51.71 4.17
CA ASP A 254 18.11 -52.99 4.86
C ASP A 254 18.83 -54.00 3.95
N HIS A 255 18.47 -54.03 2.68
CA HIS A 255 19.10 -54.88 1.69
C HIS A 255 20.55 -54.44 1.34
N ALA A 256 20.80 -53.15 1.18
CA ALA A 256 22.16 -52.65 0.94
C ALA A 256 23.10 -53.00 2.12
N LYS A 257 22.60 -52.96 3.35
CA LYS A 257 23.34 -53.39 4.54
C LYS A 257 23.65 -54.88 4.55
N SER A 258 22.70 -55.73 4.15
CA SER A 258 22.95 -57.18 4.08
C SER A 258 23.99 -57.54 3.01
N LEU A 259 24.15 -56.70 1.99
CA LEU A 259 25.20 -56.80 0.97
C LEU A 259 26.56 -56.19 1.40
N GLY A 260 26.65 -55.61 2.60
CA GLY A 260 27.91 -55.06 3.13
C GLY A 260 28.28 -53.67 2.63
N TYR A 261 27.30 -52.86 2.20
CA TYR A 261 27.52 -51.44 1.92
C TYR A 261 27.30 -50.58 3.17
N ASP A 262 28.09 -49.51 3.30
CA ASP A 262 28.01 -48.55 4.41
C ASP A 262 27.00 -47.41 4.12
N ALA A 263 26.78 -47.06 2.84
CA ALA A 263 25.82 -46.05 2.40
C ALA A 263 25.41 -46.27 0.93
N VAL A 264 24.23 -45.76 0.56
CA VAL A 264 23.74 -45.76 -0.83
C VAL A 264 23.70 -44.33 -1.36
N VAL A 265 24.31 -44.09 -2.52
CA VAL A 265 24.31 -42.77 -3.17
C VAL A 265 23.51 -42.86 -4.47
N MET A 266 22.41 -42.13 -4.57
CA MET A 266 21.49 -42.13 -5.71
C MET A 266 21.67 -40.87 -6.54
N PHE A 267 22.10 -41.03 -7.80
CA PHE A 267 22.19 -39.97 -8.79
C PHE A 267 20.89 -39.93 -9.60
N LEU A 268 20.07 -38.90 -9.38
CA LEU A 268 18.75 -38.75 -10.00
C LEU A 268 18.85 -37.72 -11.13
N ASP A 269 18.96 -38.20 -12.37
CA ASP A 269 19.01 -37.35 -13.56
C ASP A 269 17.62 -37.18 -14.19
N GLU A 270 17.37 -35.98 -14.72
CA GLU A 270 16.10 -35.56 -15.35
C GLU A 270 14.83 -35.64 -14.48
N LEU A 271 14.95 -35.81 -13.16
CA LEU A 271 13.80 -35.87 -12.25
C LEU A 271 12.96 -34.58 -12.31
N VAL A 272 13.62 -33.43 -12.30
CA VAL A 272 12.96 -32.11 -12.35
C VAL A 272 12.26 -31.89 -13.70
N LEU A 273 12.89 -32.33 -14.80
CA LEU A 273 12.34 -32.20 -16.14
C LEU A 273 11.15 -33.15 -16.36
N TRP A 274 11.24 -34.39 -15.86
CA TRP A 274 10.13 -35.35 -15.84
C TRP A 274 8.91 -34.81 -15.08
N LEU A 275 9.13 -34.22 -13.88
CA LEU A 275 8.05 -33.56 -13.14
C LEU A 275 7.39 -32.44 -13.97
N ALA A 276 8.17 -31.66 -14.73
CA ALA A 276 7.61 -30.61 -15.59
C ALA A 276 6.76 -31.17 -16.75
N PHE A 277 7.14 -32.31 -17.35
CA PHE A 277 6.35 -32.93 -18.43
C PHE A 277 5.02 -33.54 -17.95
N GLU A 278 4.94 -34.01 -16.70
CA GLU A 278 3.75 -34.62 -16.10
C GLU A 278 2.60 -33.61 -15.84
N MET A 279 2.80 -32.33 -16.17
CA MET A 279 1.84 -31.23 -15.98
C MET A 279 0.58 -31.29 -16.85
N GLN A 280 0.60 -32.05 -17.94
CA GLN A 280 -0.60 -32.25 -18.75
C GLN A 280 -1.69 -33.02 -17.98
N ASN A 281 -1.32 -33.69 -16.87
CA ASN A 281 -2.24 -34.40 -15.97
C ASN A 281 -2.33 -33.70 -14.60
N GLN A 282 -3.32 -32.81 -14.45
CA GLN A 282 -3.50 -31.86 -13.33
C GLN A 282 -3.54 -32.44 -11.90
N GLY A 283 -3.63 -33.77 -11.71
CA GLY A 283 -3.60 -34.44 -10.39
C GLY A 283 -2.34 -35.27 -10.08
N SER A 284 -1.41 -35.41 -11.03
CA SER A 284 -0.22 -36.27 -10.90
C SER A 284 0.97 -35.51 -10.29
N LEU A 285 1.25 -34.29 -10.78
CA LEU A 285 2.37 -33.45 -10.34
C LEU A 285 2.43 -33.22 -8.82
N GLY A 286 1.32 -32.78 -8.22
CA GLY A 286 1.29 -32.44 -6.79
C GLY A 286 1.59 -33.64 -5.89
N ARG A 287 1.20 -34.85 -6.31
CA ARG A 287 1.47 -36.10 -5.58
C ARG A 287 2.93 -36.54 -5.73
N GLU A 288 3.49 -36.46 -6.94
CA GLU A 288 4.90 -36.84 -7.18
C GLU A 288 5.89 -35.82 -6.59
N ALA A 289 5.57 -34.51 -6.62
CA ALA A 289 6.42 -33.48 -6.01
C ALA A 289 6.54 -33.64 -4.49
N GLN A 290 5.45 -33.98 -3.78
CA GLN A 290 5.48 -34.22 -2.33
C GLN A 290 6.40 -35.39 -1.94
N LYS A 291 6.62 -36.37 -2.82
CA LYS A 291 7.49 -37.53 -2.57
C LYS A 291 8.98 -37.16 -2.53
N LEU A 292 9.40 -36.04 -3.12
CA LEU A 292 10.79 -35.58 -3.05
C LEU A 292 11.28 -35.44 -1.61
N THR A 293 10.43 -34.95 -0.71
CA THR A 293 10.76 -34.81 0.71
C THR A 293 11.13 -36.15 1.35
N LYS A 294 10.47 -37.24 0.92
CA LYS A 294 10.70 -38.59 1.44
C LYS A 294 12.06 -39.17 1.09
N LEU A 295 12.84 -38.55 0.19
CA LEU A 295 14.23 -38.93 -0.09
C LEU A 295 15.20 -38.48 1.02
N VAL A 296 14.81 -37.49 1.83
CA VAL A 296 15.62 -36.93 2.93
C VAL A 296 14.93 -37.17 4.28
N GLU A 297 13.62 -36.99 4.34
CA GLU A 297 12.79 -37.15 5.53
C GLU A 297 11.53 -37.97 5.19
N GLY A 298 11.59 -39.28 5.40
CA GLY A 298 10.42 -40.15 5.31
C GLY A 298 9.83 -40.50 6.68
N ASN A 299 8.68 -41.17 6.68
CA ASN A 299 8.05 -41.65 7.91
C ASN A 299 8.69 -42.94 8.46
N TYR A 300 9.83 -43.34 7.90
CA TYR A 300 10.69 -44.39 8.42
C TYR A 300 11.61 -43.81 9.50
N GLY A 301 11.91 -44.59 10.54
CA GLY A 301 12.87 -44.19 11.58
C GLY A 301 14.31 -44.13 11.05
N ARG A 302 15.30 -44.36 11.90
CA ARG A 302 16.70 -44.42 11.44
C ARG A 302 16.90 -45.64 10.52
N LEU A 303 17.27 -45.39 9.27
CA LEU A 303 17.56 -46.44 8.29
C LEU A 303 18.82 -47.23 8.65
N SER A 304 18.88 -48.47 8.16
CA SER A 304 19.99 -49.41 8.39
C SER A 304 21.33 -48.90 7.87
N VAL A 305 21.31 -48.26 6.69
CA VAL A 305 22.38 -47.47 6.06
C VAL A 305 21.77 -46.16 5.51
N PRO A 306 22.49 -45.02 5.58
CA PRO A 306 21.99 -43.76 5.07
C PRO A 306 21.89 -43.74 3.53
N LEU A 307 20.89 -43.03 3.03
CA LEU A 307 20.66 -42.76 1.61
C LEU A 307 21.06 -41.31 1.29
N VAL A 308 21.91 -41.12 0.28
CA VAL A 308 22.33 -39.79 -0.21
C VAL A 308 21.77 -39.58 -1.61
N SER A 309 20.93 -38.56 -1.82
CA SER A 309 20.32 -38.28 -3.12
C SER A 309 20.93 -37.04 -3.77
N ILE A 310 21.56 -37.18 -4.93
CA ILE A 310 22.09 -36.06 -5.73
C ILE A 310 21.18 -35.88 -6.95
N ILE A 311 20.48 -34.76 -7.00
CA ILE A 311 19.41 -34.50 -7.97
C ILE A 311 19.88 -33.43 -8.96
N ALA A 312 19.96 -33.75 -10.25
CA ALA A 312 20.29 -32.76 -11.27
C ALA A 312 19.12 -31.78 -11.46
N ARG A 313 19.37 -30.49 -11.24
CA ARG A 313 18.40 -29.41 -11.43
C ARG A 313 18.82 -28.56 -12.63
N GLN A 314 18.07 -28.65 -13.74
CA GLN A 314 18.40 -27.96 -15.00
C GLN A 314 17.99 -26.49 -15.05
N MET A 315 16.85 -26.15 -14.49
CA MET A 315 16.32 -24.80 -14.46
C MET A 315 15.55 -24.60 -13.15
N GLU A 316 15.47 -23.37 -12.68
CA GLU A 316 14.53 -23.06 -11.60
C GLU A 316 13.11 -23.15 -12.15
N LEU A 317 12.35 -24.16 -11.68
CA LEU A 317 10.94 -24.36 -12.06
C LEU A 317 10.11 -23.06 -11.99
N GLN A 318 10.45 -22.14 -11.08
CA GLN A 318 9.85 -20.81 -10.91
C GLN A 318 9.84 -19.96 -12.19
N GLN A 319 10.93 -19.94 -12.96
CA GLN A 319 11.02 -19.18 -14.22
C GLN A 319 10.13 -19.78 -15.31
N TRP A 320 10.07 -21.11 -15.38
CA TRP A 320 9.24 -21.79 -16.36
C TRP A 320 7.73 -21.70 -16.03
N PHE A 321 7.37 -21.66 -14.75
CA PHE A 321 5.99 -21.40 -14.32
C PHE A 321 5.53 -19.96 -14.60
N ALA A 322 6.43 -18.97 -14.51
CA ALA A 322 6.12 -17.57 -14.80
C ALA A 322 5.84 -17.32 -16.28
N ASP A 323 6.58 -17.98 -17.17
CA ASP A 323 6.44 -17.82 -18.62
C ASP A 323 5.23 -18.58 -19.21
N SER A 324 4.61 -19.49 -18.46
CA SER A 324 3.55 -20.40 -18.94
C SER A 324 2.11 -19.83 -18.86
N GLY A 325 1.89 -18.70 -18.19
CA GLY A 325 0.58 -18.02 -18.16
C GLY A 325 -0.54 -18.79 -17.44
N VAL A 326 -0.19 -19.59 -16.43
CA VAL A 326 -1.18 -20.28 -15.57
C VAL A 326 -1.61 -19.35 -14.43
N SER A 327 -2.88 -19.41 -14.03
CA SER A 327 -3.50 -18.60 -12.98
C SER A 327 -2.61 -18.45 -11.73
N GLY A 328 -2.37 -17.19 -11.31
CA GLY A 328 -1.42 -16.84 -10.24
C GLY A 328 -1.68 -17.45 -8.85
N THR A 329 -2.85 -18.05 -8.62
CA THR A 329 -3.14 -18.79 -7.38
C THR A 329 -2.60 -20.22 -7.38
N GLN A 330 -2.54 -20.88 -8.55
CA GLN A 330 -1.99 -22.23 -8.70
C GLN A 330 -0.46 -22.19 -8.75
N GLN A 331 0.10 -21.18 -9.41
CA GLN A 331 1.55 -20.94 -9.44
C GLN A 331 2.11 -20.70 -8.04
N LYS A 332 1.45 -19.86 -7.24
CA LYS A 332 1.87 -19.56 -5.86
C LYS A 332 1.80 -20.78 -4.94
N ALA A 333 0.77 -21.64 -5.09
CA ALA A 333 0.66 -22.87 -4.30
C ALA A 333 1.72 -23.92 -4.65
N LEU A 334 2.12 -24.02 -5.93
CA LEU A 334 3.21 -24.88 -6.40
C LEU A 334 4.59 -24.31 -6.01
N ASP A 335 4.78 -23.00 -6.12
CA ASP A 335 5.99 -22.29 -5.69
C ASP A 335 6.20 -22.42 -4.19
N ASP A 336 5.14 -22.25 -3.38
CA ASP A 336 5.19 -22.46 -1.94
C ASP A 336 5.47 -23.93 -1.58
N ALA A 337 4.91 -24.89 -2.33
CA ALA A 337 5.20 -26.31 -2.15
C ALA A 337 6.67 -26.64 -2.44
N PHE A 338 7.24 -26.14 -3.54
CA PHE A 338 8.66 -26.36 -3.87
C PHE A 338 9.61 -25.59 -2.94
N ARG A 339 9.31 -24.34 -2.56
CA ARG A 339 10.12 -23.55 -1.60
C ARG A 339 10.15 -24.19 -0.23
N HIS A 340 9.02 -24.71 0.24
CA HIS A 340 8.96 -25.43 1.51
C HIS A 340 9.75 -26.75 1.47
N GLN A 341 9.94 -27.35 0.28
CA GLN A 341 10.67 -28.60 0.08
C GLN A 341 12.18 -28.39 -0.16
N SER A 342 12.58 -27.36 -0.91
CA SER A 342 13.97 -27.10 -1.30
C SER A 342 14.89 -26.76 -0.13
N GLY A 343 14.37 -26.16 0.95
CA GLY A 343 15.15 -25.85 2.15
C GLY A 343 15.76 -27.05 2.88
N ARG A 344 15.35 -28.29 2.54
CA ARG A 344 15.89 -29.55 3.10
C ARG A 344 17.06 -30.14 2.30
N PHE A 345 17.25 -29.69 1.07
CA PHE A 345 18.32 -30.13 0.20
C PHE A 345 19.43 -29.08 0.19
N ARG A 346 20.69 -29.50 0.26
CA ARG A 346 21.81 -28.57 -0.03
C ARG A 346 21.79 -28.23 -1.52
N VAL A 347 22.24 -27.04 -1.91
CA VAL A 347 22.43 -26.69 -3.33
C VAL A 347 23.92 -26.70 -3.60
N ILE A 348 24.35 -27.49 -4.58
CA ILE A 348 25.71 -27.54 -5.09
C ILE A 348 25.69 -26.87 -6.46
N GLU A 349 26.29 -25.69 -6.55
CA GLU A 349 26.31 -24.89 -7.78
C GLU A 349 27.52 -25.24 -8.64
N LEU A 350 27.27 -25.65 -9.88
CA LEU A 350 28.30 -25.69 -10.91
C LEU A 350 28.38 -24.30 -11.53
N GLY A 351 29.48 -23.59 -11.27
CA GLY A 351 29.66 -22.20 -11.70
C GLY A 351 29.39 -21.97 -13.19
N ASP A 352 28.75 -20.85 -13.52
CA ASP A 352 28.37 -20.51 -14.90
C ASP A 352 29.56 -20.08 -15.78
N ASP A 353 30.71 -19.73 -15.18
CA ASP A 353 31.93 -19.25 -15.85
C ASP A 353 32.82 -20.36 -16.46
N ASN A 354 32.35 -21.61 -16.41
CA ASN A 354 33.12 -22.76 -16.88
C ASN A 354 33.28 -22.77 -18.41
N LEU A 355 32.36 -22.16 -19.17
CA LEU A 355 32.39 -22.17 -20.63
C LEU A 355 33.65 -21.52 -21.21
N ALA A 356 34.12 -20.41 -20.63
CA ALA A 356 35.32 -19.72 -21.10
C ALA A 356 36.58 -20.59 -20.96
N HIS A 357 36.73 -21.25 -19.81
CA HIS A 357 37.87 -22.15 -19.54
C HIS A 357 37.81 -23.42 -20.40
N VAL A 358 36.62 -23.95 -20.63
CA VAL A 358 36.40 -25.11 -21.50
C VAL A 358 36.67 -24.76 -22.96
N ALA A 359 36.20 -23.61 -23.45
CA ALA A 359 36.48 -23.12 -24.80
C ALA A 359 37.98 -22.88 -25.01
N ALA A 360 38.67 -22.27 -24.04
CA ALA A 360 40.11 -22.04 -24.07
C ALA A 360 40.91 -23.34 -24.27
N LYS A 361 40.57 -24.40 -23.52
CA LYS A 361 41.28 -25.68 -23.58
C LYS A 361 40.85 -26.57 -24.77
N ARG A 362 39.57 -26.57 -25.15
CA ARG A 362 39.03 -27.51 -26.17
C ARG A 362 39.00 -26.94 -27.58
N LEU A 363 38.80 -25.63 -27.75
CA LEU A 363 38.64 -25.01 -29.08
C LEU A 363 39.77 -24.02 -29.42
N LEU A 364 40.25 -23.26 -28.42
CA LEU A 364 41.12 -22.10 -28.65
C LEU A 364 42.59 -22.37 -28.25
N THR A 365 43.00 -23.64 -28.22
CA THR A 365 44.39 -23.99 -27.94
C THR A 365 45.28 -23.59 -29.12
N PRO A 366 46.32 -22.76 -28.92
CA PRO A 366 47.23 -22.34 -29.99
C PRO A 366 48.02 -23.54 -30.51
N LYS A 367 48.27 -23.56 -31.82
CA LYS A 367 49.05 -24.65 -32.46
C LYS A 367 50.51 -24.68 -32.04
N ASP A 368 51.13 -23.51 -31.89
CA ASP A 368 52.53 -23.33 -31.52
C ASP A 368 52.78 -21.99 -30.81
N ASP A 369 54.03 -21.76 -30.38
CA ASP A 369 54.44 -20.53 -29.71
C ASP A 369 54.36 -19.27 -30.61
N ALA A 370 54.31 -19.43 -31.92
CA ALA A 370 54.11 -18.31 -32.85
C ALA A 370 52.64 -17.90 -32.90
N ALA A 371 51.72 -18.87 -32.96
CA ALA A 371 50.27 -18.66 -32.85
C ALA A 371 49.90 -18.03 -31.51
N ALA A 372 50.50 -18.48 -30.40
CA ALA A 372 50.28 -17.88 -29.08
C ALA A 372 50.68 -16.39 -29.05
N ARG A 373 51.81 -16.01 -29.68
CA ARG A 373 52.23 -14.61 -29.79
C ARG A 373 51.32 -13.80 -30.71
N ALA A 374 50.86 -14.37 -31.82
CA ALA A 374 49.94 -13.70 -32.73
C ALA A 374 48.59 -13.39 -32.06
N ILE A 375 48.07 -14.30 -31.23
CA ILE A 375 46.86 -14.06 -30.43
C ILE A 375 47.08 -12.89 -29.46
N GLU A 376 48.21 -12.85 -28.76
CA GLU A 376 48.52 -11.80 -27.80
C GLU A 376 48.70 -10.41 -28.46
N GLU A 377 49.37 -10.36 -29.61
CA GLU A 377 49.52 -9.12 -30.40
C GLU A 377 48.17 -8.62 -30.93
N ALA A 378 47.33 -9.51 -31.45
CA ALA A 378 45.99 -9.19 -31.93
C ALA A 378 45.08 -8.70 -30.80
N PHE A 379 45.08 -9.39 -29.66
CA PHE A 379 44.30 -9.00 -28.48
C PHE A 379 44.73 -7.63 -27.93
N ALA A 380 46.02 -7.32 -27.96
CA ALA A 380 46.53 -6.01 -27.54
C ALA A 380 46.08 -4.86 -28.48
N GLY A 381 45.75 -5.18 -29.74
CA GLY A 381 45.32 -4.23 -30.77
C GLY A 381 43.83 -3.84 -30.73
N ILE A 382 43.00 -4.47 -29.90
CA ILE A 382 41.56 -4.16 -29.79
C ILE A 382 41.35 -2.75 -29.24
N ASP A 383 40.35 -2.01 -29.75
CA ASP A 383 40.03 -0.67 -29.28
C ASP A 383 39.60 -0.67 -27.80
N ARG A 384 40.32 0.09 -26.97
CA ARG A 384 40.11 0.21 -25.52
C ARG A 384 39.29 1.46 -25.14
N ALA A 385 38.59 2.06 -26.10
CA ALA A 385 37.70 3.19 -25.84
C ALA A 385 36.60 2.82 -24.82
N GLU A 386 36.38 3.71 -23.86
CA GLU A 386 35.33 3.61 -22.84
C GLU A 386 33.96 3.55 -23.53
N GLY A 387 33.20 2.48 -23.25
CA GLY A 387 31.93 2.17 -23.93
C GLY A 387 31.99 1.22 -25.14
N VAL A 388 33.15 0.93 -25.74
CA VAL A 388 33.31 -0.22 -26.68
C VAL A 388 33.81 -1.43 -25.91
N TRP A 389 34.89 -1.24 -25.14
CA TRP A 389 35.50 -2.28 -24.32
C TRP A 389 34.52 -2.84 -23.27
N ASP A 390 33.79 -1.96 -22.58
CA ASP A 390 32.81 -2.36 -21.56
C ASP A 390 31.64 -3.15 -22.15
N VAL A 391 31.24 -2.85 -23.40
CA VAL A 391 30.17 -3.60 -24.08
C VAL A 391 30.65 -5.00 -24.48
N LEU A 392 31.87 -5.12 -25.00
CA LEU A 392 32.46 -6.43 -25.34
C LEU A 392 32.65 -7.32 -24.10
N LEU A 393 32.97 -6.71 -22.96
CA LEU A 393 33.07 -7.39 -21.66
C LEU A 393 31.70 -7.70 -21.00
N ASP A 394 30.57 -7.33 -21.62
CA ASP A 394 29.23 -7.45 -21.01
C ASP A 394 29.08 -6.68 -19.68
N GLY A 395 29.80 -5.56 -19.54
CA GLY A 395 29.95 -4.78 -18.30
C GLY A 395 29.07 -3.52 -18.18
N VAL A 396 28.15 -3.27 -19.12
CA VAL A 396 27.32 -2.05 -19.14
C VAL A 396 26.01 -2.19 -18.36
N ASN A 397 25.47 -3.41 -18.24
CA ASN A 397 24.22 -3.71 -17.53
C ASN A 397 24.50 -4.57 -16.29
N THR A 398 25.43 -4.15 -15.43
CA THR A 398 25.80 -4.93 -14.25
C THR A 398 24.83 -4.75 -13.09
N ASP A 399 24.42 -5.84 -12.45
CA ASP A 399 23.62 -5.87 -11.23
C ASP A 399 24.28 -6.75 -10.15
N GLU A 400 23.59 -7.02 -9.03
CA GLU A 400 24.14 -7.86 -7.95
C GLU A 400 24.44 -9.30 -8.41
N ASN A 401 23.80 -9.78 -9.48
CA ASN A 401 23.90 -11.13 -10.03
C ASN A 401 24.71 -11.22 -11.35
N HIS A 402 24.95 -10.11 -12.04
CA HIS A 402 25.70 -10.00 -13.30
C HIS A 402 26.81 -8.98 -13.16
N ARG A 403 28.04 -9.45 -12.91
CA ARG A 403 29.25 -8.63 -13.02
C ARG A 403 29.91 -9.02 -14.34
N GLY A 404 30.06 -8.06 -15.26
CA GLY A 404 30.66 -8.30 -16.57
C GLY A 404 32.03 -9.00 -16.48
N ALA A 405 32.47 -9.58 -17.58
CA ALA A 405 33.70 -10.36 -17.63
C ALA A 405 34.95 -9.49 -17.45
N SER A 406 36.00 -10.10 -16.88
CA SER A 406 37.32 -9.48 -16.75
C SER A 406 38.12 -9.55 -18.07
N GLU A 407 39.14 -8.69 -18.21
CA GLU A 407 40.10 -8.76 -19.32
C GLU A 407 40.75 -10.16 -19.42
N GLN A 408 41.01 -10.81 -18.28
CA GLN A 408 41.56 -12.16 -18.25
C GLN A 408 40.59 -13.20 -18.84
N GLN A 409 39.29 -13.08 -18.56
CA GLN A 409 38.28 -13.95 -19.15
C GLN A 409 38.12 -13.71 -20.65
N PHE A 410 38.18 -12.47 -21.13
CA PHE A 410 38.18 -12.18 -22.56
C PHE A 410 39.43 -12.76 -23.25
N ARG A 411 40.59 -12.68 -22.61
CA ARG A 411 41.82 -13.29 -23.12
C ARG A 411 41.69 -14.81 -23.33
N LEU A 412 40.93 -15.50 -22.48
CA LEU A 412 40.67 -16.94 -22.60
C LEU A 412 39.71 -17.29 -23.75
N THR A 413 38.81 -16.38 -24.13
CA THR A 413 37.78 -16.65 -25.15
C THR A 413 38.07 -16.03 -26.51
N TYR A 414 39.13 -15.25 -26.65
CA TYR A 414 39.50 -14.61 -27.92
C TYR A 414 39.64 -15.63 -29.06
N PRO A 415 39.00 -15.42 -30.24
CA PRO A 415 38.40 -14.18 -30.76
C PRO A 415 36.91 -13.95 -30.44
N PHE A 416 36.31 -14.71 -29.51
CA PHE A 416 34.94 -14.51 -29.05
C PHE A 416 34.90 -13.48 -27.90
N SER A 417 34.07 -12.44 -28.07
CA SER A 417 33.81 -11.49 -26.99
C SER A 417 33.00 -12.14 -25.85
N PRO A 418 33.23 -11.75 -24.58
CA PRO A 418 32.41 -12.21 -23.46
C PRO A 418 30.91 -11.97 -23.66
N ALA A 419 30.53 -10.84 -24.27
CA ALA A 419 29.14 -10.56 -24.66
C ALA A 419 28.56 -11.61 -25.61
N LEU A 420 29.33 -12.06 -26.61
CA LEU A 420 28.93 -13.15 -27.51
C LEU A 420 28.85 -14.48 -26.75
N VAL A 421 29.85 -14.82 -25.93
CA VAL A 421 29.85 -16.08 -25.14
C VAL A 421 28.64 -16.14 -24.20
N SER A 422 28.32 -15.02 -23.55
CA SER A 422 27.13 -14.85 -22.68
C SER A 422 25.82 -15.05 -23.46
N THR A 423 25.74 -14.47 -24.66
CA THR A 423 24.60 -14.62 -25.58
C THR A 423 24.43 -16.07 -26.03
N LEU A 424 25.51 -16.74 -26.49
CA LEU A 424 25.50 -18.13 -26.91
C LEU A 424 25.10 -19.07 -25.78
N ARG A 425 25.62 -18.85 -24.57
CA ARG A 425 25.28 -19.64 -23.37
C ARG A 425 23.78 -19.57 -23.08
N THR A 426 23.23 -18.36 -23.07
CA THR A 426 21.82 -18.13 -22.73
C THR A 426 20.88 -18.70 -23.79
N LEU A 427 21.20 -18.50 -25.07
CA LEU A 427 20.41 -19.01 -26.20
C LEU A 427 20.50 -20.54 -26.33
N SER A 428 21.68 -21.13 -26.16
CA SER A 428 21.86 -22.59 -26.24
C SER A 428 21.09 -23.33 -25.14
N GLY A 429 20.83 -22.68 -24.00
CA GLY A 429 20.02 -23.24 -22.93
C GLY A 429 18.54 -23.46 -23.28
N VAL A 430 18.07 -22.86 -24.38
CA VAL A 430 16.68 -22.96 -24.86
C VAL A 430 16.52 -24.04 -25.96
N MET A 431 17.64 -24.55 -26.50
CA MET A 431 17.68 -25.50 -27.61
C MET A 431 17.78 -26.96 -27.15
N GLN A 432 17.61 -27.90 -28.07
CA GLN A 432 17.68 -29.36 -27.86
C GLN A 432 19.06 -29.81 -27.33
N ARG A 433 19.05 -30.98 -26.66
CA ARG A 433 20.16 -31.58 -25.90
C ARG A 433 21.51 -31.64 -26.62
N ASP A 434 21.50 -31.67 -27.95
CA ASP A 434 22.69 -31.85 -28.80
C ASP A 434 23.32 -30.55 -29.31
N ARG A 435 22.83 -29.39 -28.86
CA ARG A 435 23.27 -28.06 -29.32
C ARG A 435 23.75 -27.20 -28.16
N THR A 436 25.04 -27.34 -27.83
CA THR A 436 25.72 -26.56 -26.79
C THR A 436 26.35 -25.30 -27.38
N ALA A 437 26.57 -24.28 -26.55
CA ALA A 437 27.26 -23.05 -26.95
C ALA A 437 28.65 -23.34 -27.56
N LEU A 438 29.35 -24.36 -27.05
CA LEU A 438 30.64 -24.81 -27.56
C LEU A 438 30.56 -25.32 -29.01
N LYS A 439 29.49 -26.03 -29.36
CA LYS A 439 29.25 -26.51 -30.73
C LYS A 439 28.98 -25.35 -31.69
N VAL A 440 28.21 -24.34 -31.25
CA VAL A 440 27.96 -23.13 -32.05
C VAL A 440 29.25 -22.35 -32.26
N MET A 441 30.07 -22.17 -31.21
CA MET A 441 31.40 -21.55 -31.32
C MET A 441 32.29 -22.30 -32.33
N GLN A 442 32.30 -23.63 -32.30
CA GLN A 442 33.05 -24.44 -33.25
C GLN A 442 32.55 -24.24 -34.70
N GLN A 443 31.22 -24.21 -34.92
CA GLN A 443 30.64 -23.95 -36.24
C GLN A 443 31.05 -22.58 -36.78
N MET A 444 31.01 -21.53 -35.95
CA MET A 444 31.47 -20.19 -36.32
C MET A 444 32.96 -20.17 -36.71
N LEU A 445 33.82 -20.90 -35.98
CA LEU A 445 35.24 -21.03 -36.32
C LEU A 445 35.46 -21.78 -37.64
N VAL A 446 34.68 -22.82 -37.91
CA VAL A 446 34.76 -23.61 -39.15
C VAL A 446 34.35 -22.77 -40.36
N GLU A 447 33.24 -22.03 -40.27
CA GLU A 447 32.77 -21.17 -41.36
C GLU A 447 33.77 -20.04 -41.67
N ARG A 448 34.40 -19.49 -40.63
CA ARG A 448 35.36 -18.38 -40.75
C ARG A 448 36.81 -18.78 -40.92
N ARG A 449 37.06 -20.08 -41.01
CA ARG A 449 38.39 -20.70 -41.08
C ARG A 449 39.29 -20.07 -42.15
N ASP A 450 38.73 -19.80 -43.32
CA ASP A 450 39.46 -19.34 -44.50
C ASP A 450 39.29 -17.84 -44.81
N THR A 451 38.40 -17.14 -44.09
CA THR A 451 37.97 -15.77 -44.43
C THR A 451 38.32 -14.73 -43.36
N MET A 452 38.44 -15.12 -42.09
CA MET A 452 38.67 -14.21 -40.97
C MET A 452 40.13 -14.24 -40.50
N THR A 453 40.69 -13.06 -40.26
CA THR A 453 42.03 -12.91 -39.67
C THR A 453 41.97 -12.89 -38.15
N ILE A 454 43.08 -13.22 -37.48
CA ILE A 454 43.15 -13.22 -36.00
C ILE A 454 43.04 -11.82 -35.39
N ASP A 455 43.18 -10.74 -36.16
CA ASP A 455 43.04 -9.34 -35.68
C ASP A 455 41.57 -8.95 -35.45
N GLU A 456 40.63 -9.75 -35.92
CA GLU A 456 39.21 -9.47 -35.84
C GLU A 456 38.57 -10.14 -34.61
N VAL A 457 37.57 -9.47 -34.03
CA VAL A 457 36.68 -10.04 -33.01
C VAL A 457 35.41 -10.51 -33.71
N ILE A 458 34.89 -11.69 -33.35
CA ILE A 458 33.66 -12.24 -33.96
C ILE A 458 32.43 -11.40 -33.54
N PRO A 459 31.69 -10.77 -34.48
CA PRO A 459 30.43 -10.06 -34.22
C PRO A 459 29.34 -10.92 -33.59
N VAL A 460 28.52 -10.31 -32.72
CA VAL A 460 27.37 -10.98 -32.10
C VAL A 460 26.31 -11.38 -33.13
N GLY A 461 26.08 -10.57 -34.15
CA GLY A 461 25.09 -10.84 -35.20
C GLY A 461 25.35 -12.13 -35.99
N ASP A 462 26.58 -12.65 -36.00
CA ASP A 462 26.90 -13.90 -36.69
C ASP A 462 26.32 -15.13 -35.99
N ALA A 463 25.95 -15.01 -34.71
CA ALA A 463 25.31 -16.11 -33.99
C ALA A 463 23.89 -16.40 -34.50
N TYR A 464 23.25 -15.46 -35.18
CA TYR A 464 21.84 -15.56 -35.60
C TYR A 464 21.59 -16.74 -36.55
N GLU A 465 22.43 -16.93 -37.58
CA GLU A 465 22.25 -18.03 -38.54
C GLU A 465 22.41 -19.41 -37.88
N HIS A 466 23.32 -19.52 -36.90
CA HIS A 466 23.58 -20.79 -36.22
C HIS A 466 22.59 -21.13 -35.11
N ILE A 467 21.82 -20.15 -34.63
CA ILE A 467 20.90 -20.32 -33.49
C ILE A 467 19.45 -20.22 -33.92
N VAL A 468 19.12 -19.19 -34.71
CA VAL A 468 17.73 -18.86 -35.03
C VAL A 468 17.35 -19.47 -36.38
N SER A 469 18.10 -19.14 -37.43
CA SER A 469 17.76 -19.53 -38.81
C SER A 469 17.62 -21.04 -38.99
N GLY A 470 16.42 -21.49 -39.37
CA GLY A 470 16.11 -22.89 -39.72
C GLY A 470 16.15 -23.87 -38.54
N ASN A 471 16.22 -23.38 -37.30
CA ASN A 471 16.43 -24.18 -36.10
C ASN A 471 15.24 -24.15 -35.12
N ASP A 472 14.09 -23.62 -35.52
CA ASP A 472 12.86 -23.52 -34.71
C ASP A 472 12.37 -24.87 -34.15
N ARG A 473 12.53 -25.94 -34.93
CA ARG A 473 12.20 -27.33 -34.53
C ARG A 473 13.10 -27.89 -33.44
N SER A 474 14.24 -27.24 -33.20
CA SER A 474 15.20 -27.62 -32.17
C SER A 474 14.99 -26.89 -30.84
N VAL A 475 13.98 -26.01 -30.72
CA VAL A 475 13.62 -25.34 -29.46
C VAL A 475 12.61 -26.18 -28.69
N LEU A 476 12.87 -26.40 -27.39
CA LEU A 476 12.05 -27.27 -26.54
C LEU A 476 10.70 -26.63 -26.15
N ASP A 477 10.65 -25.29 -26.07
CA ASP A 477 9.47 -24.52 -25.69
C ASP A 477 8.67 -24.03 -26.91
N PRO A 478 7.39 -24.43 -27.08
CA PRO A 478 6.54 -24.00 -28.19
C PRO A 478 6.40 -22.48 -28.36
N ARG A 479 6.41 -21.70 -27.26
CA ARG A 479 6.29 -20.22 -27.32
C ARG A 479 7.59 -19.58 -27.80
N ARG A 480 8.72 -20.02 -27.26
CA ARG A 480 10.05 -19.55 -27.72
C ARG A 480 10.33 -19.99 -29.15
N ALA A 481 9.91 -21.19 -29.54
CA ALA A 481 9.98 -21.65 -30.93
C ALA A 481 9.19 -20.73 -31.89
N ALA A 482 8.06 -20.17 -31.43
CA ALA A 482 7.31 -19.18 -32.21
C ALA A 482 8.08 -17.85 -32.37
N LEU A 483 8.76 -17.37 -31.32
CA LEU A 483 9.61 -16.17 -31.41
C LEU A 483 10.76 -16.36 -32.41
N PHE A 484 11.38 -17.54 -32.44
CA PHE A 484 12.44 -17.86 -33.41
C PHE A 484 11.90 -17.83 -34.85
N ARG A 485 10.75 -18.47 -35.11
CA ARG A 485 10.09 -18.41 -36.42
C ARG A 485 9.75 -16.98 -36.84
N ARG A 486 9.19 -16.17 -35.94
CA ARG A 486 8.80 -14.78 -36.24
C ARG A 486 10.01 -13.89 -36.51
N ALA A 487 11.12 -14.10 -35.79
CA ALA A 487 12.35 -13.39 -36.08
C ALA A 487 12.86 -13.71 -37.50
N ASP A 488 12.83 -14.98 -37.89
CA ASP A 488 13.18 -15.41 -39.26
C ASP A 488 12.23 -14.83 -40.30
N GLU A 489 10.91 -14.85 -40.07
CA GLU A 489 9.93 -14.25 -41.00
C GLU A 489 10.13 -12.74 -41.16
N ILE A 490 10.36 -11.99 -40.06
CA ILE A 490 10.64 -10.54 -40.14
C ILE A 490 11.95 -10.29 -40.90
N PHE A 491 12.95 -11.14 -40.70
CA PHE A 491 14.20 -11.03 -41.43
C PHE A 491 13.98 -11.28 -42.93
N GLU A 492 13.45 -12.45 -43.31
CA GLU A 492 13.29 -12.88 -44.70
C GLU A 492 12.27 -12.03 -45.48
N GLU A 493 11.12 -11.69 -44.87
CA GLU A 493 10.04 -11.02 -45.59
C GLU A 493 10.15 -9.48 -45.57
N LYS A 494 10.73 -8.88 -44.52
CA LYS A 494 10.75 -7.41 -44.35
C LYS A 494 12.15 -6.83 -44.43
N LEU A 495 13.10 -7.33 -43.64
CA LEU A 495 14.43 -6.71 -43.52
C LEU A 495 15.34 -7.04 -44.70
N GLN A 496 15.46 -8.31 -45.08
CA GLN A 496 16.34 -8.76 -46.16
C GLN A 496 16.03 -8.07 -47.49
N PRO A 497 14.76 -7.94 -47.96
CA PRO A 497 14.45 -7.19 -49.18
C PRO A 497 14.81 -5.71 -49.07
N LEU A 498 14.66 -5.11 -47.88
CA LEU A 498 15.03 -3.73 -47.61
C LEU A 498 16.56 -3.53 -47.65
N LEU A 499 17.32 -4.45 -47.06
CA LEU A 499 18.79 -4.42 -47.04
C LEU A 499 19.39 -4.61 -48.44
N LEU A 500 18.81 -5.54 -49.23
CA LEU A 500 19.16 -5.75 -50.63
C LEU A 500 18.88 -4.50 -51.48
N ALA A 501 17.70 -3.89 -51.31
CA ALA A 501 17.34 -2.66 -52.01
C ALA A 501 18.26 -1.48 -51.66
N ASN A 502 18.64 -1.32 -50.39
CA ASN A 502 19.56 -0.28 -49.95
C ASN A 502 20.98 -0.47 -50.49
N SER A 503 21.39 -1.72 -50.70
CA SER A 503 22.72 -2.08 -51.23
C SER A 503 22.76 -2.18 -52.76
N GLY A 504 21.61 -2.09 -53.44
CA GLY A 504 21.50 -2.26 -54.89
C GLY A 504 21.84 -3.67 -55.38
N LEU A 505 21.60 -4.69 -54.56
CA LEU A 505 21.91 -6.10 -54.84
C LEU A 505 20.63 -6.93 -55.02
N SER A 506 20.69 -8.01 -55.80
CA SER A 506 19.67 -9.05 -55.85
C SER A 506 20.13 -10.32 -55.12
N GLU A 507 19.20 -11.22 -54.79
CA GLU A 507 19.53 -12.53 -54.19
C GLU A 507 20.49 -13.35 -55.06
N HIS A 508 20.40 -13.23 -56.39
CA HIS A 508 21.30 -13.90 -57.33
C HIS A 508 22.73 -13.36 -57.28
N ASP A 509 22.90 -12.06 -56.98
CA ASP A 509 24.21 -11.42 -56.86
C ASP A 509 24.97 -11.87 -55.61
N LEU A 510 24.27 -12.27 -54.55
CA LEU A 510 24.87 -12.85 -53.34
C LEU A 510 25.52 -14.22 -53.62
N ALA A 511 25.01 -14.98 -54.58
CA ALA A 511 25.52 -16.30 -54.94
C ALA A 511 26.68 -16.27 -55.96
N THR A 512 26.90 -15.15 -56.66
CA THR A 512 27.81 -15.08 -57.84
C THR A 512 28.77 -13.87 -57.88
N GLY A 513 28.76 -12.96 -56.90
CA GLY A 513 29.34 -11.61 -57.03
C GLY A 513 30.63 -11.25 -56.26
N ASP A 514 31.35 -10.27 -56.85
CA ASP A 514 32.60 -9.54 -56.51
C ASP A 514 32.81 -9.12 -55.02
N GLU A 515 34.03 -9.26 -54.47
CA GLU A 515 34.37 -9.29 -53.03
C GLU A 515 34.03 -8.02 -52.19
N MET A 516 33.81 -6.85 -52.81
CA MET A 516 33.65 -5.56 -52.11
C MET A 516 32.21 -5.14 -51.81
N ARG A 517 31.24 -5.45 -52.68
CA ARG A 517 29.82 -5.07 -52.48
C ARG A 517 29.08 -5.95 -51.46
N PRO A 518 29.37 -7.25 -51.33
CA PRO A 518 28.83 -8.11 -50.29
C PRO A 518 29.21 -7.62 -48.88
N ARG A 519 30.33 -6.92 -48.69
CA ARG A 519 30.79 -6.48 -47.35
C ARG A 519 29.83 -5.48 -46.68
N THR A 520 29.30 -4.51 -47.43
CA THR A 520 28.34 -3.52 -46.88
C THR A 520 27.01 -4.19 -46.52
N TYR A 521 26.52 -5.08 -47.39
CA TYR A 521 25.31 -5.87 -47.11
C TYR A 521 25.50 -6.75 -45.87
N ARG A 522 26.62 -7.49 -45.78
CA ARG A 522 26.97 -8.33 -44.61
C ARG A 522 27.04 -7.53 -43.30
N THR A 523 27.48 -6.27 -43.38
CA THR A 523 27.52 -5.38 -42.21
C THR A 523 26.11 -5.02 -41.73
N ASP A 524 25.21 -4.69 -42.67
CA ASP A 524 23.83 -4.35 -42.34
C ASP A 524 23.01 -5.57 -41.90
N GLU A 525 23.30 -6.74 -42.50
CA GLU A 525 22.78 -8.04 -42.11
C GLU A 525 23.14 -8.38 -40.65
N ARG A 526 24.41 -8.24 -40.25
CA ARG A 526 24.86 -8.46 -38.86
C ARG A 526 24.17 -7.53 -37.86
N LEU A 527 23.95 -6.27 -38.25
CA LEU A 527 23.21 -5.30 -37.43
C LEU A 527 21.74 -5.70 -37.25
N ALA A 528 21.07 -6.13 -38.32
CA ALA A 528 19.70 -6.63 -38.28
C ALA A 528 19.60 -7.91 -37.44
N HIS A 529 20.52 -8.85 -37.62
CA HIS A 529 20.62 -10.08 -36.83
C HIS A 529 20.78 -9.78 -35.34
N THR A 530 21.63 -8.82 -34.96
CA THR A 530 21.81 -8.44 -33.55
C THR A 530 20.53 -7.85 -32.94
N LEU A 531 19.78 -7.04 -33.70
CA LEU A 531 18.48 -6.52 -33.28
C LEU A 531 17.46 -7.66 -33.09
N LEU A 532 17.41 -8.62 -34.00
CA LEU A 532 16.51 -9.76 -33.90
C LEU A 532 16.88 -10.71 -32.75
N LEU A 533 18.17 -10.97 -32.53
CA LEU A 533 18.67 -11.73 -31.38
C LEU A 533 18.18 -11.13 -30.05
N SER A 534 18.12 -9.80 -29.94
CA SER A 534 17.60 -9.13 -28.74
C SER A 534 16.12 -9.36 -28.48
N ALA A 535 15.34 -9.58 -29.55
CA ALA A 535 13.92 -9.86 -29.47
C ALA A 535 13.66 -11.33 -29.14
N VAL A 536 14.52 -12.22 -29.66
CA VAL A 536 14.46 -13.67 -29.43
C VAL A 536 14.88 -14.04 -28.01
N ALA A 537 15.85 -13.32 -27.42
CA ALA A 537 16.31 -13.54 -26.06
C ALA A 537 16.43 -12.24 -25.26
N PRO A 538 15.30 -11.67 -24.81
CA PRO A 538 15.28 -10.40 -24.07
C PRO A 538 15.95 -10.49 -22.70
N GLY A 539 16.16 -11.70 -22.18
CA GLY A 539 16.84 -11.94 -20.89
C GLY A 539 18.36 -11.85 -20.94
N VAL A 540 18.98 -11.63 -22.11
CA VAL A 540 20.45 -11.53 -22.26
C VAL A 540 20.91 -10.11 -21.94
N PRO A 541 21.69 -9.86 -20.87
CA PRO A 541 22.11 -8.51 -20.48
C PRO A 541 22.88 -7.76 -21.57
N ALA A 542 23.71 -8.47 -22.35
CA ALA A 542 24.43 -7.89 -23.49
C ALA A 542 23.49 -7.29 -24.55
N LEU A 543 22.29 -7.87 -24.71
CA LEU A 543 21.32 -7.53 -25.76
C LEU A 543 20.17 -6.63 -25.28
N THR A 544 20.10 -6.27 -23.99
CA THR A 544 19.07 -5.34 -23.49
C THR A 544 19.46 -3.89 -23.75
N SER A 545 18.49 -2.99 -23.91
CA SER A 545 18.72 -1.54 -24.04
C SER A 545 19.72 -1.17 -25.14
N LEU A 546 19.47 -1.64 -26.37
CA LEU A 546 20.37 -1.46 -27.51
C LEU A 546 20.41 -0.01 -28.00
N THR A 547 21.44 0.72 -27.58
CA THR A 547 21.79 2.04 -28.11
C THR A 547 22.62 1.92 -29.39
N PRO A 548 22.71 2.96 -30.24
CA PRO A 548 23.55 2.92 -31.45
C PRO A 548 25.02 2.57 -31.17
N GLN A 549 25.58 3.07 -30.05
CA GLN A 549 26.95 2.75 -29.64
C GLN A 549 27.11 1.28 -29.26
N ARG A 550 26.12 0.71 -28.55
CA ARG A 550 26.12 -0.71 -28.18
C ARG A 550 26.01 -1.62 -29.40
N LEU A 551 25.10 -1.30 -30.31
CA LEU A 551 24.93 -2.05 -31.55
C LEU A 551 26.19 -2.05 -32.42
N SER A 552 26.91 -0.91 -32.46
CA SER A 552 28.23 -0.83 -33.10
C SER A 552 29.26 -1.73 -32.42
N SER A 553 29.32 -1.69 -31.09
CA SER A 553 30.31 -2.42 -30.30
C SER A 553 30.07 -3.93 -30.29
N LEU A 554 28.81 -4.39 -30.25
CA LEU A 554 28.46 -5.82 -30.39
C LEU A 554 28.79 -6.37 -31.78
N ASN A 555 28.87 -5.50 -32.80
CA ASN A 555 29.27 -5.82 -34.16
C ASN A 555 30.65 -5.24 -34.50
N HIS A 556 31.56 -5.24 -33.52
CA HIS A 556 32.88 -4.64 -33.61
C HIS A 556 33.62 -5.04 -34.90
N GLY A 557 34.28 -4.06 -35.53
CA GLY A 557 35.03 -4.26 -36.77
C GLY A 557 34.18 -4.41 -38.03
N SER A 558 32.85 -4.52 -37.94
CA SER A 558 31.98 -4.62 -39.13
C SER A 558 31.64 -3.25 -39.72
N ILE A 559 31.54 -2.18 -38.91
CA ILE A 559 31.11 -0.86 -39.37
C ILE A 559 32.32 0.06 -39.56
N THR A 560 32.60 0.45 -40.80
CA THR A 560 33.68 1.40 -41.09
C THR A 560 33.14 2.83 -41.17
N SER A 561 33.54 3.71 -40.24
CA SER A 561 33.29 5.15 -40.30
C SER A 561 34.55 5.92 -40.71
N PRO A 562 34.49 6.89 -41.64
CA PRO A 562 35.63 7.76 -41.96
C PRO A 562 35.99 8.72 -40.81
N LEU A 563 35.10 8.91 -39.84
CA LEU A 563 35.32 9.70 -38.64
C LEU A 563 35.43 8.77 -37.42
N ARG A 564 36.51 8.90 -36.65
CA ARG A 564 36.71 8.15 -35.40
C ARG A 564 35.58 8.47 -34.42
N GLY A 565 34.87 7.44 -33.94
CA GLY A 565 33.69 7.59 -33.07
C GLY A 565 32.37 7.93 -33.79
N GLY A 566 32.37 8.04 -35.12
CA GLY A 566 31.17 8.30 -35.92
C GLY A 566 30.27 7.08 -36.18
N GLU A 567 30.71 5.88 -35.80
CA GLU A 567 30.01 4.62 -36.07
C GLU A 567 28.62 4.58 -35.44
N ALA A 568 28.47 5.07 -34.21
CA ALA A 568 27.19 5.16 -33.52
C ALA A 568 26.18 6.04 -34.30
N SER A 569 26.64 7.12 -34.95
CA SER A 569 25.77 7.98 -35.77
C SER A 569 25.34 7.29 -37.06
N VAL A 570 26.24 6.52 -37.70
CA VAL A 570 25.93 5.72 -38.89
C VAL A 570 24.90 4.64 -38.55
N VAL A 571 25.08 3.94 -37.43
CA VAL A 571 24.14 2.92 -36.94
C VAL A 571 22.78 3.54 -36.63
N ALA A 572 22.75 4.68 -35.93
CA ALA A 572 21.50 5.37 -35.61
C ALA A 572 20.72 5.75 -36.88
N GLY A 573 21.41 6.30 -37.88
CA GLY A 573 20.80 6.67 -39.16
C GLY A 573 20.21 5.47 -39.91
N LYS A 574 20.96 4.35 -39.96
CA LYS A 574 20.50 3.11 -40.60
C LYS A 574 19.25 2.55 -39.92
N ILE A 575 19.27 2.38 -38.60
CA ILE A 575 18.15 1.76 -37.88
C ILE A 575 16.92 2.66 -37.87
N SER A 576 17.08 3.98 -37.71
CA SER A 576 15.96 4.91 -37.82
C SER A 576 15.31 4.88 -39.21
N SER A 577 16.08 4.65 -40.28
CA SER A 577 15.54 4.45 -41.63
C SER A 577 14.75 3.14 -41.78
N TRP A 578 15.19 2.08 -41.09
CA TRP A 578 14.51 0.79 -41.08
C TRP A 578 13.22 0.86 -40.26
N ALA A 579 13.26 1.48 -39.08
CA ALA A 579 12.10 1.67 -38.20
C ALA A 579 10.97 2.50 -38.83
N ALA A 580 11.30 3.38 -39.78
CA ALA A 580 10.29 4.11 -40.55
C ALA A 580 9.50 3.23 -41.54
N ARG A 581 10.03 2.05 -41.89
CA ARG A 581 9.42 1.11 -42.87
C ARG A 581 8.98 -0.21 -42.25
N VAL A 582 9.61 -0.62 -41.15
CA VAL A 582 9.34 -1.86 -40.41
C VAL A 582 8.79 -1.48 -39.04
N GLY A 583 7.46 -1.53 -38.89
CA GLY A 583 6.75 -1.10 -37.68
C GLY A 583 7.03 -1.95 -36.43
N ASP A 584 7.65 -3.12 -36.61
CA ASP A 584 8.11 -4.03 -35.56
C ASP A 584 9.34 -3.48 -34.81
N ILE A 585 10.11 -2.56 -35.42
CA ILE A 585 11.24 -1.87 -34.78
C ILE A 585 10.73 -0.60 -34.09
N LYS A 586 10.80 -0.56 -32.76
CA LYS A 586 10.45 0.62 -31.96
C LYS A 586 11.69 1.39 -31.54
N VAL A 587 11.54 2.71 -31.54
CA VAL A 587 12.55 3.65 -31.03
C VAL A 587 12.01 4.25 -29.74
N GLY A 588 12.66 3.95 -28.63
CA GLY A 588 12.35 4.50 -27.31
C GLY A 588 13.52 5.32 -26.75
N GLY A 589 13.33 5.90 -25.56
CA GLY A 589 14.35 6.71 -24.89
C GLY A 589 14.35 8.20 -25.29
N SER A 590 15.40 8.92 -24.90
CA SER A 590 15.56 10.34 -25.25
C SER A 590 16.17 10.52 -26.65
N ASP A 591 15.87 11.62 -27.34
CA ASP A 591 16.42 11.93 -28.67
C ASP A 591 17.95 11.90 -28.74
N ARG A 592 18.62 12.09 -27.59
CA ARG A 592 20.09 12.08 -27.47
C ARG A 592 20.68 10.68 -27.34
N THR A 593 19.90 9.72 -26.85
CA THR A 593 20.31 8.32 -26.62
C THR A 593 19.14 7.38 -26.95
N PRO A 594 18.82 7.21 -28.25
CA PRO A 594 17.74 6.32 -28.65
C PRO A 594 18.07 4.88 -28.28
N VAL A 595 17.06 4.14 -27.84
CA VAL A 595 17.10 2.71 -27.57
C VAL A 595 16.22 2.02 -28.59
N TYR A 596 16.79 1.06 -29.31
CA TYR A 596 16.08 0.29 -30.33
C TYR A 596 15.61 -1.04 -29.76
N THR A 597 14.32 -1.33 -29.92
CA THR A 597 13.71 -2.60 -29.47
C THR A 597 12.89 -3.18 -30.61
N VAL A 598 12.99 -4.48 -30.83
CA VAL A 598 12.13 -5.18 -31.80
C VAL A 598 11.02 -5.90 -31.04
N HIS A 599 9.77 -5.65 -31.43
CA HIS A 599 8.61 -6.31 -30.86
C HIS A 599 8.12 -7.40 -31.81
N LEU A 600 8.28 -8.66 -31.41
CA LEU A 600 7.73 -9.83 -32.09
C LEU A 600 6.29 -10.05 -31.58
N SER A 601 5.33 -9.21 -31.99
CA SER A 601 3.92 -9.34 -31.58
C SER A 601 3.01 -9.83 -32.72
N ASP A 602 2.23 -10.87 -32.47
CA ASP A 602 1.29 -11.52 -33.42
C ASP A 602 0.01 -10.73 -33.75
N VAL A 603 -0.15 -9.50 -33.26
CA VAL A 603 -1.45 -8.83 -33.20
C VAL A 603 -1.56 -7.64 -34.16
N ASP A 604 -2.43 -7.77 -35.16
CA ASP A 604 -2.78 -6.70 -36.10
C ASP A 604 -3.73 -5.67 -35.46
N TYR A 605 -3.17 -4.77 -34.65
CA TYR A 605 -3.93 -3.67 -34.04
C TYR A 605 -4.21 -2.52 -35.02
N GLU A 606 -3.46 -2.41 -36.12
CA GLU A 606 -3.58 -1.32 -37.10
C GLU A 606 -4.93 -1.39 -37.84
N SER A 607 -5.41 -2.60 -38.14
CA SER A 607 -6.74 -2.79 -38.74
C SER A 607 -7.89 -2.34 -37.83
N ILE A 608 -7.72 -2.37 -36.50
CA ILE A 608 -8.72 -1.82 -35.55
C ILE A 608 -8.80 -0.29 -35.71
N ILE A 609 -7.66 0.40 -35.82
CA ILE A 609 -7.60 1.85 -35.98
C ILE A 609 -8.20 2.28 -37.33
N GLU A 610 -7.84 1.58 -38.42
CA GLU A 610 -8.38 1.89 -39.76
C GLU A 610 -9.89 1.65 -39.84
N ASN A 611 -10.42 0.59 -39.21
CA ASN A 611 -11.88 0.35 -39.16
C ASN A 611 -12.62 1.46 -38.40
N ALA A 612 -11.99 2.04 -37.38
CA ALA A 612 -12.57 3.11 -36.57
C ALA A 612 -12.26 4.53 -37.09
N LYS A 613 -11.63 4.66 -38.25
CA LYS A 613 -11.20 5.96 -38.82
C LYS A 613 -12.34 6.94 -39.08
N GLY A 614 -13.55 6.44 -39.36
CA GLY A 614 -14.75 7.26 -39.52
C GLY A 614 -15.21 7.98 -38.25
N GLU A 615 -14.68 7.59 -37.09
CA GLU A 615 -14.98 8.20 -35.80
C GLU A 615 -14.22 9.52 -35.57
N ASP A 616 -13.17 9.79 -36.35
CA ASP A 616 -12.44 11.06 -36.35
C ASP A 616 -13.22 12.15 -37.13
N ASN A 617 -13.83 13.08 -36.40
CA ASN A 617 -14.53 14.23 -36.96
C ASN A 617 -14.32 15.52 -36.15
N PRO A 618 -14.54 16.71 -36.74
CA PRO A 618 -14.30 17.98 -36.07
C PRO A 618 -15.08 18.15 -34.76
N GLY A 619 -16.33 17.65 -34.68
CA GLY A 619 -17.14 17.74 -33.47
C GLY A 619 -16.51 17.01 -32.28
N ARG A 620 -16.07 15.77 -32.49
CA ARG A 620 -15.42 14.97 -31.44
C ARG A 620 -14.02 15.45 -31.08
N ARG A 621 -13.26 15.98 -32.04
CA ARG A 621 -11.99 16.66 -31.75
C ARG A 621 -12.21 17.84 -30.79
N ARG A 622 -13.27 18.63 -30.99
CA ARG A 622 -13.63 19.76 -30.10
C ARG A 622 -14.07 19.26 -28.73
N GLU A 623 -14.94 18.26 -28.67
CA GLU A 623 -15.42 17.66 -27.41
C GLU A 623 -14.27 17.10 -26.57
N LEU A 624 -13.37 16.33 -27.19
CA LEU A 624 -12.21 15.77 -26.50
C LEU A 624 -11.27 16.86 -25.99
N LEU A 625 -10.92 17.86 -26.82
CA LEU A 625 -10.05 18.93 -26.39
C LEU A 625 -10.69 19.80 -25.30
N GLN A 626 -11.99 20.10 -25.39
CA GLN A 626 -12.70 20.81 -24.34
C GLN A 626 -12.64 20.05 -23.01
N LYS A 627 -12.86 18.73 -23.04
CA LYS A 627 -12.70 17.86 -21.86
C LYS A 627 -11.28 17.93 -21.30
N LEU A 628 -10.25 17.78 -22.15
CA LEU A 628 -8.85 17.80 -21.73
C LEU A 628 -8.42 19.16 -21.16
N VAL A 629 -8.87 20.26 -21.73
CA VAL A 629 -8.60 21.61 -21.23
C VAL A 629 -9.27 21.83 -19.87
N LEU A 630 -10.53 21.44 -19.72
CA LEU A 630 -11.25 21.53 -18.44
C LEU A 630 -10.58 20.70 -17.34
N GLU A 631 -10.18 19.46 -17.67
CA GLU A 631 -9.42 18.59 -16.76
C GLU A 631 -8.07 19.21 -16.36
N ALA A 632 -7.29 19.68 -17.35
CA ALA A 632 -5.97 20.28 -17.12
C ALA A 632 -6.06 21.60 -16.34
N ALA A 633 -7.17 22.33 -16.47
CA ALA A 633 -7.48 23.56 -15.76
C ALA A 633 -8.09 23.33 -14.36
N GLY A 634 -8.29 22.08 -13.92
CA GLY A 634 -8.84 21.79 -12.59
C GLY A 634 -10.32 22.15 -12.43
N VAL A 635 -11.06 22.33 -13.52
CA VAL A 635 -12.45 22.80 -13.50
C VAL A 635 -13.39 21.63 -13.24
N GLN A 636 -13.97 21.57 -12.04
CA GLN A 636 -15.04 20.63 -11.73
C GLN A 636 -16.40 21.17 -12.21
N SER A 637 -17.12 20.40 -13.03
CA SER A 637 -18.44 20.79 -13.52
C SER A 637 -19.47 20.83 -12.37
N GLN A 638 -19.81 22.03 -11.88
CA GLN A 638 -20.86 22.26 -10.86
C GLN A 638 -22.19 22.71 -11.48
N GLY A 639 -22.50 22.23 -12.69
CA GLY A 639 -23.69 22.57 -13.45
C GLY A 639 -23.51 23.80 -14.35
N ASN A 640 -24.26 23.82 -15.46
CA ASN A 640 -24.24 24.93 -16.42
C ASN A 640 -25.17 26.06 -15.96
N THR A 641 -24.74 27.31 -16.13
CA THR A 641 -25.62 28.47 -16.02
C THR A 641 -26.66 28.49 -17.15
N ALA A 642 -27.69 29.33 -17.03
CA ALA A 642 -28.78 29.40 -18.01
C ALA A 642 -28.33 29.76 -19.44
N ASP A 643 -27.17 30.38 -19.60
CA ASP A 643 -26.54 30.75 -20.88
C ASP A 643 -25.49 29.73 -21.37
N GLY A 644 -25.27 28.64 -20.62
CA GLY A 644 -24.37 27.54 -20.96
C GLY A 644 -22.92 27.71 -20.48
N ALA A 645 -22.63 28.70 -19.63
CA ALA A 645 -21.32 28.86 -19.00
C ALA A 645 -21.13 27.87 -17.82
N LEU A 646 -19.87 27.55 -17.53
CA LEU A 646 -19.47 26.68 -16.42
C LEU A 646 -19.06 27.56 -15.24
N ALA A 647 -19.81 27.50 -14.14
CA ALA A 647 -19.48 28.23 -12.93
C ALA A 647 -18.29 27.57 -12.22
N HIS A 648 -17.16 28.27 -12.16
CA HIS A 648 -15.94 27.81 -11.51
C HIS A 648 -15.70 28.57 -10.21
N LYS A 649 -15.68 27.85 -9.09
CA LYS A 649 -15.39 28.44 -7.76
C LYS A 649 -13.89 28.46 -7.50
N VAL A 650 -13.40 29.61 -7.07
CA VAL A 650 -11.98 29.86 -6.81
C VAL A 650 -11.84 30.60 -5.49
N THR A 651 -10.74 30.35 -4.78
CA THR A 651 -10.38 31.13 -3.61
C THR A 651 -9.33 32.15 -4.01
N TRP A 652 -9.59 33.43 -3.75
CA TRP A 652 -8.68 34.52 -4.04
C TRP A 652 -8.44 35.35 -2.77
N ARG A 653 -7.18 35.44 -2.32
CA ARG A 653 -6.75 36.15 -1.10
C ARG A 653 -7.58 35.77 0.15
N GLY A 654 -8.03 34.53 0.24
CA GLY A 654 -8.90 34.02 1.30
C GLY A 654 -10.40 34.34 1.15
N SER A 655 -10.84 34.93 0.04
CA SER A 655 -12.25 35.15 -0.30
C SER A 655 -12.74 34.15 -1.35
N SER A 656 -13.95 33.64 -1.19
CA SER A 656 -14.56 32.72 -2.16
C SER A 656 -15.18 33.48 -3.31
N ARG A 657 -14.73 33.21 -4.54
CA ARG A 657 -15.24 33.81 -5.77
C ARG A 657 -15.79 32.75 -6.72
N THR A 658 -16.63 33.20 -7.63
CA THR A 658 -17.09 32.41 -8.78
C THR A 658 -16.71 33.16 -10.05
N VAL A 659 -16.28 32.44 -11.08
CA VAL A 659 -15.99 32.94 -12.42
C VAL A 659 -16.75 32.07 -13.42
N ASP A 660 -17.29 32.68 -14.47
CA ASP A 660 -17.99 31.98 -15.53
C ASP A 660 -17.01 31.58 -16.65
N LEU A 661 -16.88 30.28 -16.95
CA LEU A 661 -16.06 29.80 -18.05
C LEU A 661 -16.94 29.45 -19.27
N VAL A 662 -16.59 29.97 -20.44
CA VAL A 662 -17.33 29.75 -21.70
C VAL A 662 -16.37 29.18 -22.74
N PHE A 663 -16.72 28.04 -23.34
CA PHE A 663 -15.98 27.48 -24.47
C PHE A 663 -16.69 27.82 -25.78
N GLY A 664 -15.92 28.27 -26.78
CA GLY A 664 -16.44 28.52 -28.12
C GLY A 664 -15.40 29.09 -29.06
N ASN A 665 -15.60 28.88 -30.36
CA ASN A 665 -14.77 29.49 -31.40
C ASN A 665 -15.03 31.01 -31.43
N VAL A 666 -14.00 31.79 -31.12
CA VAL A 666 -14.10 33.24 -30.99
C VAL A 666 -14.36 33.91 -32.33
N ARG A 667 -13.73 33.43 -33.41
CA ARG A 667 -13.95 33.90 -34.78
C ARG A 667 -15.39 33.68 -35.26
N ASP A 668 -16.09 32.63 -34.83
CA ASP A 668 -17.44 32.29 -35.28
C ASP A 668 -18.56 33.08 -34.57
N PRO A 669 -19.24 34.05 -35.21
CA PRO A 669 -20.32 34.80 -34.59
C PRO A 669 -21.59 33.98 -34.34
N GLN A 670 -21.75 32.82 -35.01
CA GLN A 670 -22.90 31.93 -34.81
C GLN A 670 -22.71 31.05 -33.57
N GLN A 671 -21.48 30.56 -33.33
CA GLN A 671 -21.17 29.76 -32.14
C GLN A 671 -20.99 30.64 -30.90
N LEU A 672 -20.34 31.80 -31.06
CA LEU A 672 -20.10 32.75 -29.98
C LEU A 672 -20.62 34.17 -30.35
N PRO A 673 -21.94 34.40 -30.19
CA PRO A 673 -22.53 35.73 -30.35
C PRO A 673 -21.98 36.75 -29.35
N GLU A 674 -22.08 38.04 -29.68
CA GLU A 674 -21.55 39.14 -28.85
C GLU A 674 -22.10 39.14 -27.42
N ASP A 675 -23.37 38.81 -27.22
CA ASP A 675 -23.99 38.75 -25.89
C ASP A 675 -23.32 37.71 -24.97
N ARG A 676 -22.69 36.67 -25.51
CA ARG A 676 -21.98 35.67 -24.70
C ARG A 676 -20.67 36.20 -24.10
N PHE A 677 -20.12 37.29 -24.63
CA PHE A 677 -18.96 37.96 -24.07
C PHE A 677 -19.31 38.88 -22.89
N ARG A 678 -20.59 39.11 -22.59
CA ARG A 678 -21.00 39.93 -21.44
C ARG A 678 -21.06 39.06 -20.17
N ASN A 679 -20.36 39.49 -19.12
CA ASN A 679 -20.36 38.81 -17.83
C ASN A 679 -21.67 39.06 -17.04
N ALA A 680 -22.02 38.14 -16.13
CA ALA A 680 -23.09 38.38 -15.17
C ALA A 680 -22.66 39.40 -14.08
N ALA A 681 -23.63 39.92 -13.31
CA ALA A 681 -23.36 40.90 -12.27
C ALA A 681 -22.37 40.36 -11.21
N GLU A 682 -21.41 41.20 -10.81
CA GLU A 682 -20.40 40.90 -9.78
C GLU A 682 -19.50 39.66 -10.05
N THR A 683 -19.42 39.15 -11.28
CA THR A 683 -18.53 38.03 -11.67
C THR A 683 -17.64 38.40 -12.85
N TRP A 684 -16.55 37.66 -13.03
CA TRP A 684 -15.72 37.66 -14.25
C TRP A 684 -16.15 36.54 -15.18
N ARG A 685 -15.96 36.75 -16.49
CA ARG A 685 -16.14 35.72 -17.51
C ARG A 685 -14.82 35.41 -18.19
N ILE A 686 -14.54 34.15 -18.48
CA ILE A 686 -13.38 33.72 -19.25
C ILE A 686 -13.88 32.91 -20.45
N VAL A 687 -13.62 33.43 -21.64
CA VAL A 687 -13.88 32.76 -22.92
C VAL A 687 -12.63 32.01 -23.32
N MET A 688 -12.73 30.69 -23.50
CA MET A 688 -11.65 29.81 -23.92
C MET A 688 -11.92 29.27 -25.32
N ASP A 689 -11.02 29.58 -26.25
CA ASP A 689 -11.03 28.98 -27.60
C ASP A 689 -10.15 27.71 -27.64
N LEU A 690 -10.17 26.96 -28.75
CA LEU A 690 -9.43 25.71 -28.96
C LEU A 690 -8.23 25.91 -29.92
N PRO A 691 -7.15 25.13 -29.79
CA PRO A 691 -5.92 25.28 -30.57
C PRO A 691 -6.04 24.76 -32.02
N PHE A 692 -7.24 24.75 -32.59
CA PHE A 692 -7.48 24.41 -34.00
C PHE A 692 -8.83 24.96 -34.47
N ASP A 693 -8.92 25.20 -35.78
CA ASP A 693 -10.18 25.56 -36.44
C ASP A 693 -10.37 24.80 -37.76
N GLU A 694 -11.48 25.06 -38.44
CA GLU A 694 -11.81 24.56 -39.77
C GLU A 694 -10.75 24.95 -40.80
N SER A 695 -10.67 24.14 -41.86
CA SER A 695 -9.63 24.30 -42.88
C SER A 695 -9.72 25.67 -43.54
N GLY A 696 -8.63 26.43 -43.50
CA GLY A 696 -8.53 27.78 -44.10
C GLY A 696 -8.64 28.94 -43.10
N HIS A 697 -8.94 28.67 -41.83
CA HIS A 697 -8.93 29.68 -40.76
C HIS A 697 -7.63 29.66 -39.96
N SER A 698 -7.22 30.83 -39.49
CA SER A 698 -5.97 31.06 -38.78
C SER A 698 -6.18 31.77 -37.46
N PHE A 699 -5.22 31.63 -36.56
CA PHE A 699 -5.17 32.38 -35.29
C PHE A 699 -5.31 33.90 -35.48
N THR A 700 -4.84 34.44 -36.60
CA THR A 700 -4.99 35.87 -36.93
C THR A 700 -6.45 36.27 -37.12
N ASP A 701 -7.32 35.37 -37.58
CA ASP A 701 -8.74 35.66 -37.74
C ASP A 701 -9.46 35.73 -36.39
N ASP A 702 -9.05 34.93 -35.40
CA ASP A 702 -9.53 35.02 -34.01
C ASP A 702 -9.13 36.35 -33.37
N VAL A 703 -7.87 36.77 -33.56
CA VAL A 703 -7.35 38.05 -33.05
C VAL A 703 -8.13 39.23 -33.65
N ARG A 704 -8.37 39.23 -34.97
CA ARG A 704 -9.18 40.29 -35.63
C ARG A 704 -10.56 40.41 -35.03
N ARG A 705 -11.19 39.28 -34.67
CA ARG A 705 -12.52 39.27 -34.06
C ARG A 705 -12.52 39.90 -32.67
N VAL A 706 -11.47 39.68 -31.88
CA VAL A 706 -11.29 40.35 -30.59
C VAL A 706 -11.06 41.86 -30.77
N GLU A 707 -10.20 42.25 -31.71
CA GLU A 707 -9.95 43.66 -32.04
C GLU A 707 -11.23 44.38 -32.47
N ASP A 708 -12.09 43.74 -33.27
CA ASP A 708 -13.39 44.26 -33.69
C ASP A 708 -14.38 44.45 -32.52
N LEU A 709 -14.33 43.59 -31.50
CA LEU A 709 -15.15 43.73 -30.29
C LEU A 709 -14.68 44.92 -29.45
N MET A 710 -13.36 45.08 -29.30
CA MET A 710 -12.76 46.21 -28.60
C MET A 710 -13.04 47.53 -29.33
N ALA A 711 -12.92 47.55 -30.67
CA ALA A 711 -13.20 48.74 -31.49
C ALA A 711 -14.67 49.19 -31.42
N ARG A 712 -15.60 48.25 -31.21
CA ARG A 712 -17.04 48.52 -31.01
C ARG A 712 -17.39 48.91 -29.56
N ASN A 713 -16.39 49.02 -28.69
CA ASN A 713 -16.52 49.43 -27.29
C ASN A 713 -17.46 48.53 -26.47
N VAL A 714 -17.36 47.20 -26.70
CA VAL A 714 -18.05 46.20 -25.87
C VAL A 714 -17.31 46.11 -24.53
N GLU A 715 -17.77 46.88 -23.54
CA GLU A 715 -17.20 46.89 -22.20
C GLU A 715 -17.84 45.79 -21.32
N ALA A 716 -17.03 44.83 -20.88
CA ALA A 716 -17.42 43.73 -20.00
C ALA A 716 -16.21 43.18 -19.23
N ARG A 717 -16.43 42.63 -18.03
CA ARG A 717 -15.40 41.94 -17.24
C ARG A 717 -15.15 40.54 -17.80
N THR A 718 -14.56 40.50 -18.98
CA THR A 718 -14.37 39.28 -19.77
C THR A 718 -12.94 39.17 -20.25
N LEU A 719 -12.30 38.05 -19.91
CA LEU A 719 -11.02 37.63 -20.46
C LEU A 719 -11.24 36.66 -21.60
N ILE A 720 -10.43 36.78 -22.65
CA ILE A 720 -10.46 35.91 -23.82
C ILE A 720 -9.11 35.22 -23.91
N TRP A 721 -9.10 33.90 -23.84
CA TRP A 721 -7.91 33.06 -23.93
C TRP A 721 -7.88 32.38 -25.30
N LEU A 722 -7.09 32.92 -26.22
CA LEU A 722 -6.90 32.35 -27.56
C LEU A 722 -5.63 31.51 -27.58
N PRO A 723 -5.73 30.18 -27.67
CA PRO A 723 -4.55 29.33 -27.79
C PRO A 723 -3.95 29.40 -29.19
N ARG A 724 -2.63 29.26 -29.27
CA ARG A 724 -1.91 29.12 -30.55
C ARG A 724 -2.26 27.78 -31.21
N PHE A 725 -2.33 27.75 -32.54
CA PHE A 725 -2.81 26.56 -33.27
C PHE A 725 -1.78 25.42 -33.33
N PHE A 726 -2.24 24.18 -33.19
CA PHE A 726 -1.43 22.98 -33.34
C PHE A 726 -0.84 22.82 -34.76
N SER A 727 0.36 22.26 -34.84
CA SER A 727 0.99 21.89 -36.12
C SER A 727 0.21 20.78 -36.85
N LEU A 728 0.48 20.61 -38.15
CA LEU A 728 -0.19 19.57 -38.95
C LEU A 728 0.06 18.15 -38.41
N ARG A 729 1.23 17.92 -37.81
CA ARG A 729 1.57 16.64 -37.16
C ARG A 729 0.67 16.40 -35.95
N LEU A 730 0.61 17.37 -35.01
CA LEU A 730 -0.25 17.23 -33.83
C LEU A 730 -1.73 17.14 -34.17
N LYS A 731 -2.18 17.78 -35.26
CA LYS A 731 -3.55 17.61 -35.76
C LYS A 731 -3.85 16.18 -36.23
N LYS A 732 -2.85 15.44 -36.72
CA LYS A 732 -2.99 14.00 -37.04
C LYS A 732 -2.99 13.16 -35.77
N ASP A 733 -2.05 13.42 -34.87
CA ASP A 733 -1.95 12.74 -33.57
C ASP A 733 -3.24 12.90 -32.74
N LEU A 734 -3.86 14.10 -32.76
CA LEU A 734 -5.17 14.35 -32.17
C LEU A 734 -6.29 13.51 -32.82
N GLY A 735 -6.26 13.34 -34.15
CA GLY A 735 -7.21 12.48 -34.85
C GLY A 735 -7.11 11.03 -34.39
N THR A 736 -5.88 10.51 -34.29
CA THR A 736 -5.63 9.18 -33.71
C THR A 736 -6.07 9.10 -32.26
N LEU A 737 -5.79 10.12 -31.43
CA LEU A 737 -6.23 10.15 -30.04
C LEU A 737 -7.75 10.11 -29.92
N VAL A 738 -8.51 10.80 -30.79
CA VAL A 738 -9.98 10.74 -30.81
C VAL A 738 -10.48 9.33 -31.12
N ILE A 739 -9.86 8.65 -32.08
CA ILE A 739 -10.21 7.27 -32.43
C ILE A 739 -9.97 6.35 -31.21
N LEU A 740 -8.79 6.45 -30.59
CA LEU A 740 -8.44 5.62 -29.43
C LEU A 740 -9.32 5.94 -28.20
N ASP A 741 -9.62 7.21 -27.93
CA ASP A 741 -10.52 7.62 -26.84
C ASP A 741 -11.91 7.02 -27.03
N TYR A 742 -12.44 7.06 -28.25
CA TYR A 742 -13.74 6.48 -28.58
C TYR A 742 -13.78 4.96 -28.39
N LEU A 743 -12.71 4.26 -28.80
CA LEU A 743 -12.58 2.81 -28.69
C LEU A 743 -12.39 2.33 -27.24
N LEU A 744 -11.60 3.05 -26.44
CA LEU A 744 -11.14 2.59 -25.12
C LEU A 744 -12.00 3.10 -23.95
N THR A 745 -12.60 4.29 -24.05
CA THR A 745 -13.33 4.92 -22.93
C THR A 745 -14.86 4.75 -23.01
N GLY A 746 -15.38 4.29 -24.14
CA GLY A 746 -16.83 4.10 -24.33
C GLY A 746 -17.43 2.96 -23.51
N HIS A 747 -18.68 3.13 -23.06
CA HIS A 747 -19.45 2.04 -22.44
C HIS A 747 -19.96 1.04 -23.51
N GLY A 748 -19.84 -0.28 -23.27
CA GLY A 748 -20.45 -1.35 -24.07
C GLY A 748 -19.54 -2.07 -25.08
N ASP A 749 -20.14 -2.55 -26.19
CA ASP A 749 -19.53 -3.43 -27.21
C ASP A 749 -18.64 -2.73 -28.27
N ARG A 750 -18.27 -1.45 -28.09
CA ARG A 750 -17.47 -0.69 -29.09
C ARG A 750 -16.15 -1.37 -29.42
N TRP A 751 -15.40 -1.76 -28.38
CA TRP A 751 -14.16 -2.51 -28.56
C TRP A 751 -14.38 -3.83 -29.32
N ARG A 752 -15.45 -4.56 -29.01
CA ARG A 752 -15.77 -5.83 -29.68
C ARG A 752 -16.06 -5.61 -31.16
N ASN A 753 -16.96 -4.68 -31.50
CA ASN A 753 -17.38 -4.41 -32.88
C ASN A 753 -16.20 -4.07 -33.83
N TYR A 754 -15.20 -3.33 -33.35
CA TYR A 754 -14.03 -2.93 -34.16
C TYR A 754 -12.87 -3.93 -34.11
N SER A 755 -12.95 -4.96 -33.26
CA SER A 755 -11.93 -6.01 -33.12
C SER A 755 -12.46 -7.42 -33.42
N ASP A 756 -13.67 -7.53 -33.98
CA ASP A 756 -14.37 -8.80 -34.18
C ASP A 756 -13.67 -9.76 -35.17
N HIS A 757 -12.80 -9.23 -36.03
CA HIS A 757 -11.97 -10.01 -36.94
C HIS A 757 -10.76 -10.67 -36.28
N LEU A 758 -10.42 -10.31 -35.02
CA LEU A 758 -9.29 -10.86 -34.27
C LEU A 758 -9.71 -11.97 -33.31
N SER A 759 -8.78 -12.85 -32.91
CA SER A 759 -9.01 -13.87 -31.87
C SER A 759 -9.13 -13.24 -30.47
N GLU A 760 -9.71 -13.93 -29.49
CA GLU A 760 -9.90 -13.38 -28.13
C GLU A 760 -8.58 -13.05 -27.41
N ALA A 761 -7.53 -13.85 -27.65
CA ALA A 761 -6.18 -13.60 -27.15
C ALA A 761 -5.57 -12.34 -27.80
N ASP A 762 -5.67 -12.23 -29.13
CA ASP A 762 -5.15 -11.09 -29.89
C ASP A 762 -5.88 -9.79 -29.54
N ARG A 763 -7.20 -9.84 -29.34
CA ARG A 763 -7.98 -8.68 -28.86
C ARG A 763 -7.48 -8.19 -27.52
N THR A 764 -7.15 -9.10 -26.60
CA THR A 764 -6.68 -8.69 -25.26
C THR A 764 -5.32 -8.01 -25.36
N GLN A 765 -4.41 -8.53 -26.18
CA GLN A 765 -3.09 -7.95 -26.40
C GLN A 765 -3.12 -6.66 -27.24
N ALA A 766 -3.96 -6.57 -28.28
CA ALA A 766 -4.20 -5.34 -29.04
C ALA A 766 -4.66 -4.21 -28.12
N LYS A 767 -5.55 -4.53 -27.18
CA LYS A 767 -6.07 -3.56 -26.22
C LYS A 767 -4.98 -2.97 -25.35
N VAL A 768 -4.05 -3.80 -24.86
CA VAL A 768 -2.91 -3.34 -24.05
C VAL A 768 -1.99 -2.42 -24.86
N ILE A 769 -1.70 -2.77 -26.12
CA ILE A 769 -0.86 -1.95 -27.01
C ILE A 769 -1.52 -0.59 -27.30
N LEU A 770 -2.79 -0.59 -27.67
CA LEU A 770 -3.55 0.64 -27.97
C LEU A 770 -3.77 1.51 -26.72
N GLN A 771 -3.86 0.91 -25.53
CA GLN A 771 -3.86 1.65 -24.26
C GLN A 771 -2.53 2.39 -24.03
N GLY A 772 -1.39 1.74 -24.28
CA GLY A 772 -0.09 2.40 -24.20
C GLY A 772 0.07 3.56 -25.20
N GLN A 773 -0.42 3.37 -26.44
CA GLN A 773 -0.44 4.43 -27.45
C GLN A 773 -1.36 5.58 -27.04
N TYR A 774 -2.54 5.29 -26.48
CA TYR A 774 -3.47 6.28 -25.95
C TYR A 774 -2.82 7.13 -24.86
N GLU A 775 -2.20 6.51 -23.86
CA GLU A 775 -1.52 7.22 -22.77
C GLU A 775 -0.39 8.13 -23.28
N THR A 776 0.38 7.65 -24.26
CA THR A 776 1.47 8.41 -24.88
C THR A 776 0.95 9.63 -25.64
N LEU A 777 -0.05 9.44 -26.50
CA LEU A 777 -0.67 10.53 -27.27
C LEU A 777 -1.38 11.54 -26.35
N LEU A 778 -2.06 11.05 -25.32
CA LEU A 778 -2.74 11.88 -24.32
C LEU A 778 -1.73 12.77 -23.57
N GLY A 779 -0.59 12.22 -23.16
CA GLY A 779 0.51 12.98 -22.56
C GLY A 779 1.04 14.07 -23.49
N GLY A 780 1.37 13.71 -24.74
CA GLY A 780 1.87 14.67 -25.73
C GLY A 780 0.88 15.79 -26.07
N ILE A 781 -0.42 15.50 -26.17
CA ILE A 781 -1.45 16.52 -26.39
C ILE A 781 -1.63 17.41 -25.17
N ARG A 782 -1.56 16.89 -23.94
CA ARG A 782 -1.59 17.70 -22.71
C ARG A 782 -0.41 18.67 -22.65
N ASP A 783 0.80 18.23 -22.98
CA ASP A 783 1.98 19.08 -23.03
C ASP A 783 1.88 20.14 -24.13
N ALA A 784 1.30 19.79 -25.28
CA ALA A 784 1.04 20.74 -26.35
C ALA A 784 -0.01 21.79 -25.97
N LEU A 785 -1.03 21.43 -25.18
CA LEU A 785 -2.02 22.38 -24.67
C LEU A 785 -1.37 23.42 -23.75
N LEU A 786 -0.45 23.02 -22.87
CA LEU A 786 0.29 23.98 -22.03
C LEU A 786 1.05 25.02 -22.86
N GLN A 787 1.66 24.59 -23.97
CA GLN A 787 2.37 25.48 -24.89
C GLN A 787 1.39 26.38 -25.68
N ALA A 788 0.27 25.82 -26.13
CA ALA A 788 -0.73 26.54 -26.92
C ALA A 788 -1.39 27.68 -26.11
N TYR A 789 -1.73 27.45 -24.85
CA TYR A 789 -2.31 28.45 -23.94
C TYR A 789 -1.25 29.36 -23.28
N GLY A 790 0.02 29.24 -23.65
CA GLY A 790 1.11 30.11 -23.18
C GLY A 790 1.67 29.81 -21.78
N ALA A 791 1.19 28.75 -21.11
CA ALA A 791 1.70 28.33 -19.81
C ALA A 791 3.15 27.81 -19.86
N ALA A 792 3.53 27.19 -20.99
CA ALA A 792 4.88 26.68 -21.27
C ALA A 792 5.47 27.29 -22.55
N THR A 793 6.80 27.35 -22.63
CA THR A 793 7.50 27.86 -23.82
C THR A 793 7.30 26.91 -25.03
N PRO A 794 6.87 27.42 -26.20
CA PRO A 794 6.70 26.61 -27.41
C PRO A 794 7.99 25.95 -27.90
N GLN A 795 7.92 24.66 -28.19
CA GLN A 795 8.99 23.92 -28.86
C GLN A 795 8.80 23.94 -30.39
N PRO A 796 9.91 23.91 -31.17
CA PRO A 796 9.83 23.84 -32.63
C PRO A 796 9.02 22.62 -33.12
N GLY A 797 8.11 22.83 -34.08
CA GLY A 797 7.31 21.75 -34.69
C GLY A 797 6.04 21.33 -33.92
N VAL A 798 5.82 21.85 -32.70
CA VAL A 798 4.60 21.61 -31.91
C VAL A 798 3.46 22.51 -32.38
N LEU A 799 3.71 23.82 -32.47
CA LEU A 799 2.70 24.82 -32.85
C LEU A 799 2.93 25.33 -34.29
N THR A 800 1.91 25.99 -34.85
CA THR A 800 2.01 26.62 -36.18
C THR A 800 2.90 27.85 -36.13
N GLU A 801 3.89 27.91 -37.03
CA GLU A 801 4.81 29.05 -37.16
C GLU A 801 4.07 30.36 -37.52
N GLY A 802 4.52 31.48 -36.95
CA GLY A 802 3.93 32.80 -37.17
C GLY A 802 2.71 33.15 -36.30
N SER A 803 2.34 32.29 -35.36
CA SER A 803 1.34 32.63 -34.32
C SER A 803 1.91 33.69 -33.37
N GLY A 804 1.15 34.75 -33.09
CA GLY A 804 1.58 35.85 -32.22
C GLY A 804 1.91 35.42 -30.78
N ASP A 805 2.65 36.26 -30.04
CA ASP A 805 3.12 35.89 -28.70
C ASP A 805 2.05 35.98 -27.61
N GLN A 806 1.06 36.86 -27.80
CA GLN A 806 -0.04 37.09 -26.89
C GLN A 806 -1.11 36.00 -27.03
N VAL A 807 -1.62 35.51 -25.90
CA VAL A 807 -2.68 34.49 -25.81
C VAL A 807 -3.86 34.91 -24.93
N LEU A 808 -3.76 36.04 -24.23
CA LEU A 808 -4.82 36.59 -23.38
C LEU A 808 -5.17 38.02 -23.77
N TRP A 809 -6.46 38.31 -23.82
CA TRP A 809 -7.04 39.64 -24.05
C TRP A 809 -8.11 39.94 -23.00
N SER A 810 -8.39 41.22 -22.75
CA SER A 810 -9.48 41.65 -21.87
C SER A 810 -10.37 42.65 -22.58
N LEU A 811 -11.68 42.53 -22.37
CA LEU A 811 -12.69 43.52 -22.77
C LEU A 811 -12.91 44.60 -21.69
N ASP A 812 -12.30 44.44 -20.52
CA ASP A 812 -12.30 45.44 -19.46
C ASP A 812 -11.11 46.40 -19.66
N GLN A 813 -11.40 47.69 -19.84
CA GLN A 813 -10.36 48.68 -20.14
C GLN A 813 -9.40 48.94 -18.97
N GLY A 814 -9.79 48.58 -17.75
CA GLY A 814 -8.98 48.72 -16.55
C GLY A 814 -7.98 47.58 -16.31
N HIS A 815 -8.05 46.50 -17.09
CA HIS A 815 -7.24 45.30 -16.90
C HIS A 815 -6.50 44.88 -18.17
N GLN A 816 -5.16 44.91 -18.13
CA GLN A 816 -4.31 44.36 -19.18
C GLN A 816 -3.69 43.04 -18.73
N PRO A 817 -4.17 41.89 -19.22
CA PRO A 817 -3.70 40.58 -18.78
C PRO A 817 -2.28 40.31 -19.30
N ARG A 818 -1.49 39.61 -18.50
CA ARG A 818 -0.17 39.11 -18.92
C ARG A 818 -0.30 37.66 -19.38
N THR A 819 0.61 37.23 -20.26
CA THR A 819 0.70 35.80 -20.61
C THR A 819 0.97 34.98 -19.33
N PRO A 820 0.14 33.96 -19.03
CA PRO A 820 0.25 33.24 -17.78
C PRO A 820 1.44 32.28 -17.82
N GLY A 821 2.12 32.07 -16.70
CA GLY A 821 3.33 31.23 -16.64
C GLY A 821 3.24 30.20 -15.52
N GLY A 822 3.53 28.94 -15.82
CA GLY A 822 3.53 27.90 -14.79
C GLY A 822 3.63 26.48 -15.33
N PRO A 823 3.87 25.49 -14.44
CA PRO A 823 4.03 24.10 -14.84
C PRO A 823 2.72 23.42 -15.27
N THR A 824 1.56 24.01 -14.97
CA THR A 824 0.24 23.42 -15.23
C THR A 824 -0.78 24.48 -15.67
N LEU A 825 -1.82 24.05 -16.41
CA LEU A 825 -2.87 24.94 -16.90
C LEU A 825 -3.77 25.46 -15.76
N ASP A 826 -4.04 24.64 -14.74
CA ASP A 826 -4.73 25.03 -13.50
C ASP A 826 -4.07 26.25 -12.84
N ARG A 827 -2.74 26.22 -12.67
CA ARG A 827 -2.01 27.37 -12.10
C ARG A 827 -2.07 28.60 -13.01
N ALA A 828 -1.94 28.42 -14.32
CA ALA A 828 -2.05 29.51 -15.28
C ALA A 828 -3.45 30.17 -15.24
N LEU A 829 -4.51 29.37 -15.14
CA LEU A 829 -5.88 29.85 -14.97
C LEU A 829 -6.06 30.57 -13.63
N ALA A 830 -5.59 29.98 -12.53
CA ALA A 830 -5.69 30.58 -11.19
C ALA A 830 -4.96 31.93 -11.10
N GLN A 831 -3.78 32.06 -11.70
CA GLN A 831 -3.05 33.33 -11.82
C GLN A 831 -3.84 34.36 -12.62
N THR A 832 -4.36 33.98 -13.79
CA THR A 832 -5.16 34.85 -14.66
C THR A 832 -6.39 35.37 -13.94
N ILE A 833 -7.08 34.50 -13.21
CA ILE A 833 -8.24 34.86 -12.37
C ILE A 833 -7.83 35.79 -11.22
N ALA A 834 -6.71 35.51 -10.54
CA ALA A 834 -6.23 36.33 -9.45
C ALA A 834 -5.86 37.75 -9.92
N GLU A 835 -5.19 37.90 -11.07
CA GLU A 835 -4.86 39.20 -11.66
C GLU A 835 -6.12 40.01 -12.02
N ALA A 836 -7.18 39.35 -12.48
CA ALA A 836 -8.47 39.98 -12.79
C ALA A 836 -9.19 40.50 -11.53
N TRP A 837 -9.13 39.75 -10.43
CA TRP A 837 -9.68 40.20 -9.15
C TRP A 837 -8.81 41.26 -8.47
N ASP A 838 -7.48 41.19 -8.63
CA ASP A 838 -6.54 42.20 -8.14
C ASP A 838 -6.77 43.56 -8.81
N SER A 839 -7.10 43.60 -10.11
CA SER A 839 -7.47 44.86 -10.79
C SER A 839 -8.84 45.37 -10.35
N THR A 840 -9.78 44.48 -10.05
CA THR A 840 -11.13 44.84 -9.60
C THR A 840 -11.12 45.37 -8.15
N PHE A 841 -10.30 44.80 -7.28
CA PHE A 841 -10.27 45.05 -5.85
C PHE A 841 -8.82 45.20 -5.32
N PRO A 842 -8.10 46.28 -5.71
CA PRO A 842 -6.68 46.43 -5.40
C PRO A 842 -6.36 46.53 -3.90
N GLU A 843 -7.26 47.12 -3.12
CA GLU A 843 -7.10 47.31 -1.66
C GLU A 843 -7.60 46.11 -0.83
N HIS A 844 -8.01 45.00 -1.46
CA HIS A 844 -8.51 43.84 -0.73
C HIS A 844 -7.42 43.21 0.16
N PRO A 845 -7.72 42.90 1.44
CA PRO A 845 -6.75 42.30 2.35
C PRO A 845 -6.28 40.94 1.85
N THR A 846 -5.02 40.61 2.13
CA THR A 846 -4.45 39.31 1.78
C THR A 846 -4.42 38.42 3.02
N PHE A 847 -5.30 37.42 3.08
CA PHE A 847 -5.33 36.45 4.18
C PHE A 847 -4.43 35.27 3.86
N VAL A 848 -3.37 35.04 4.65
CA VAL A 848 -2.43 33.93 4.44
C VAL A 848 -2.85 32.71 5.25
N PRO A 849 -2.99 31.50 4.66
CA PRO A 849 -2.80 31.14 3.24
C PRO A 849 -3.88 31.69 2.30
N GLU A 850 -3.51 32.12 1.10
CA GLU A 850 -4.41 32.82 0.15
C GLU A 850 -5.41 31.88 -0.57
N ASP A 851 -5.04 30.61 -0.70
CA ASP A 851 -5.77 29.55 -1.39
C ASP A 851 -6.91 28.93 -0.57
N GLN A 852 -7.01 29.29 0.72
CA GLN A 852 -8.05 28.79 1.63
C GLN A 852 -9.05 29.88 1.99
N ALA A 853 -10.35 29.64 1.79
CA ALA A 853 -11.35 30.63 2.16
C ALA A 853 -11.39 30.85 3.68
N VAL A 854 -11.57 32.10 4.12
CA VAL A 854 -11.75 32.44 5.53
C VAL A 854 -13.08 31.87 6.01
N THR A 855 -13.02 31.05 7.04
CA THR A 855 -14.19 30.33 7.56
C THR A 855 -14.91 31.13 8.64
N VAL A 856 -16.21 30.86 8.81
CA VAL A 856 -17.02 31.49 9.88
C VAL A 856 -16.42 31.21 11.26
N ARG A 857 -15.86 30.02 11.49
CA ARG A 857 -15.22 29.66 12.78
C ARG A 857 -13.98 30.50 13.08
N GLU A 858 -13.20 30.85 12.06
CA GLU A 858 -12.05 31.76 12.22
C GLU A 858 -12.52 33.17 12.58
N LEU A 859 -13.60 33.64 11.95
CA LEU A 859 -14.21 34.94 12.25
C LEU A 859 -14.79 34.99 13.66
N GLU A 860 -15.47 33.93 14.11
CA GLU A 860 -16.00 33.82 15.48
C GLU A 860 -14.88 33.89 16.54
N ALA A 861 -13.73 33.25 16.28
CA ALA A 861 -12.58 33.37 17.16
C ALA A 861 -12.07 34.81 17.26
N VAL A 862 -12.09 35.57 16.16
CA VAL A 862 -11.74 37.00 16.19
C VAL A 862 -12.78 37.80 16.99
N VAL A 863 -14.07 37.55 16.79
CA VAL A 863 -15.16 38.18 17.57
C VAL A 863 -14.99 37.93 19.07
N GLU A 864 -14.59 36.73 19.48
CA GLU A 864 -14.32 36.41 20.89
C GLU A 864 -13.19 37.30 21.45
N HIS A 865 -12.07 37.42 20.73
CA HIS A 865 -10.94 38.24 21.15
C HIS A 865 -11.30 39.74 21.18
N ILE A 866 -12.07 40.24 20.20
CA ILE A 866 -12.59 41.61 20.18
C ILE A 866 -13.47 41.85 21.40
N SER A 867 -14.39 40.93 21.72
CA SER A 867 -15.31 41.06 22.85
C SER A 867 -14.56 41.08 24.18
N ARG A 868 -13.54 40.23 24.34
CA ARG A 868 -12.70 40.18 25.54
C ARG A 868 -11.86 41.45 25.70
N ALA A 869 -11.24 41.93 24.61
CA ALA A 869 -10.43 43.15 24.62
C ALA A 869 -11.26 44.42 24.82
N ALA A 870 -12.47 44.48 24.27
CA ALA A 870 -13.37 45.61 24.50
C ALA A 870 -13.81 45.73 25.98
N GLY A 871 -13.84 44.61 26.71
CA GLY A 871 -14.15 44.56 28.14
C GLY A 871 -12.95 44.67 29.08
N ASP A 872 -11.72 44.80 28.55
CA ASP A 872 -10.49 44.97 29.33
C ASP A 872 -10.09 46.46 29.37
N PRO A 873 -9.70 47.03 30.54
CA PRO A 873 -9.34 48.45 30.67
C PRO A 873 -8.19 48.89 29.76
N ASP A 874 -7.20 48.01 29.55
CA ASP A 874 -6.05 48.26 28.70
C ASP A 874 -6.32 47.87 27.24
N HIS A 875 -7.55 47.43 26.94
CA HIS A 875 -7.96 47.00 25.62
C HIS A 875 -7.10 45.88 25.04
N ARG A 876 -6.58 45.04 25.94
CA ARG A 876 -5.52 44.07 25.68
C ARG A 876 -5.83 42.74 26.36
N VAL A 877 -5.78 41.65 25.60
CA VAL A 877 -6.00 40.30 26.15
C VAL A 877 -4.95 39.31 25.65
N PRO A 878 -4.59 38.29 26.42
CA PRO A 878 -3.68 37.25 25.95
C PRO A 878 -4.27 36.51 24.75
N LEU A 879 -3.45 36.23 23.74
CA LEU A 879 -3.83 35.40 22.60
C LEU A 879 -4.00 33.94 23.05
N GLN A 880 -5.20 33.40 22.90
CA GLN A 880 -5.55 32.05 23.35
C GLN A 880 -6.43 31.34 22.31
N GLY A 881 -6.52 30.02 22.40
CA GLY A 881 -7.31 29.23 21.44
C GLY A 881 -6.70 29.20 20.04
N ASN A 882 -7.48 29.56 19.02
CA ASN A 882 -7.04 29.50 17.62
C ASN A 882 -6.21 30.74 17.21
N ILE A 883 -5.00 30.85 17.76
CA ILE A 883 -4.11 32.01 17.55
C ILE A 883 -3.80 32.24 16.06
N ALA A 884 -3.60 31.16 15.29
CA ALA A 884 -3.30 31.26 13.87
C ALA A 884 -4.44 31.93 13.08
N ALA A 885 -5.69 31.55 13.34
CA ALA A 885 -6.86 32.16 12.72
C ALA A 885 -7.04 33.63 13.09
N VAL A 886 -6.82 33.96 14.37
CA VAL A 886 -6.94 35.34 14.85
C VAL A 886 -5.89 36.23 14.16
N ARG A 887 -4.64 35.78 14.07
CA ARG A 887 -3.57 36.50 13.35
C ARG A 887 -3.87 36.67 11.87
N ARG A 888 -4.33 35.59 11.23
CA ARG A 888 -4.66 35.54 9.81
C ARG A 888 -5.65 36.63 9.39
N VAL A 889 -6.71 36.86 10.18
CA VAL A 889 -7.78 37.80 9.82
C VAL A 889 -7.55 39.20 10.39
N THR A 890 -7.08 39.31 11.64
CA THR A 890 -7.08 40.57 12.41
C THR A 890 -6.23 41.66 11.76
N ASP A 891 -4.96 41.36 11.46
CA ASP A 891 -4.01 42.37 11.00
C ASP A 891 -4.30 42.82 9.55
N PRO A 892 -4.54 41.91 8.57
CA PRO A 892 -4.88 42.32 7.21
C PRO A 892 -6.20 43.10 7.12
N LEU A 893 -7.22 42.70 7.90
CA LEU A 893 -8.53 43.36 7.90
C LEU A 893 -8.55 44.66 8.72
N ARG A 894 -7.50 44.97 9.48
CA ARG A 894 -7.42 46.18 10.35
C ARG A 894 -8.55 46.26 11.37
N VAL A 895 -8.96 45.11 11.93
CA VAL A 895 -10.00 45.03 12.99
C VAL A 895 -9.42 44.95 14.40
N GLY A 896 -8.09 44.93 14.52
CA GLY A 896 -7.33 44.89 15.76
C GLY A 896 -5.84 44.77 15.41
N ARG A 897 -5.01 44.49 16.42
CA ARG A 897 -3.59 44.14 16.20
C ARG A 897 -3.19 42.95 17.04
N THR A 898 -2.52 41.99 16.42
CA THR A 898 -1.91 40.87 17.15
C THR A 898 -0.42 41.13 17.41
N SER A 899 0.01 40.83 18.64
CA SER A 899 1.43 40.75 19.02
C SER A 899 1.83 39.28 19.20
N GLU A 900 3.05 39.01 19.68
CA GLU A 900 3.47 37.63 19.96
C GLU A 900 2.59 36.95 21.02
N THR A 901 2.12 37.70 22.01
CA THR A 901 1.44 37.14 23.20
C THR A 901 0.04 37.71 23.46
N HIS A 902 -0.30 38.85 22.85
CA HIS A 902 -1.55 39.56 23.14
C HIS A 902 -2.27 40.06 21.88
N PHE A 903 -3.58 40.15 21.97
CA PHE A 903 -4.47 40.80 21.03
C PHE A 903 -4.86 42.19 21.57
N LEU A 904 -4.84 43.20 20.70
CA LEU A 904 -5.10 44.60 21.01
C LEU A 904 -6.28 45.09 20.18
N PHE A 905 -7.22 45.79 20.81
CA PHE A 905 -8.42 46.33 20.13
C PHE A 905 -8.79 47.72 20.63
N GLY A 906 -8.73 48.74 19.79
CA GLY A 906 -9.06 50.10 20.22
C GLY A 906 -9.13 51.09 19.07
N THR A 907 -9.25 52.38 19.41
CA THR A 907 -9.42 53.47 18.44
C THR A 907 -8.26 53.56 17.45
N GLU A 908 -7.04 53.29 17.92
CA GLU A 908 -5.84 53.30 17.10
C GLU A 908 -5.87 52.25 15.98
N TYR A 909 -6.41 51.05 16.27
CA TYR A 909 -6.39 49.92 15.35
C TYR A 909 -7.64 49.85 14.46
N PHE A 910 -8.82 50.20 14.99
CA PHE A 910 -10.10 50.15 14.27
C PHE A 910 -10.47 51.50 13.60
N GLY A 911 -9.64 52.54 13.76
CA GLY A 911 -9.98 53.91 13.34
C GLY A 911 -10.28 54.09 11.84
N THR A 912 -9.74 53.23 10.98
CA THR A 912 -10.05 53.26 9.54
C THR A 912 -11.53 52.93 9.29
N TRP A 913 -12.01 51.83 9.89
CA TRP A 913 -13.40 51.41 9.76
C TRP A 913 -14.36 52.37 10.45
N ASP A 914 -14.01 52.94 11.61
CA ASP A 914 -14.82 53.97 12.27
C ASP A 914 -15.08 55.17 11.35
N ARG A 915 -14.02 55.66 10.67
CA ARG A 915 -14.13 56.76 9.72
C ARG A 915 -14.99 56.37 8.52
N ASP A 916 -14.76 55.18 7.97
CA ASP A 916 -15.46 54.72 6.78
C ASP A 916 -16.97 54.51 7.04
N VAL A 917 -17.34 53.95 8.20
CA VAL A 917 -18.74 53.86 8.63
C VAL A 917 -19.34 55.25 8.84
N THR A 918 -18.63 56.16 9.50
CA THR A 918 -19.09 57.53 9.75
C THR A 918 -19.36 58.28 8.45
N THR A 919 -18.42 58.24 7.50
CA THR A 919 -18.56 58.86 6.18
C THR A 919 -19.67 58.21 5.37
N GLY A 920 -19.77 56.88 5.36
CA GLY A 920 -20.79 56.14 4.63
C GLY A 920 -22.21 56.39 5.12
N LEU A 921 -22.43 56.39 6.44
CA LEU A 921 -23.72 56.73 7.05
C LEU A 921 -24.07 58.21 6.86
N GLY A 922 -23.10 59.11 6.96
CA GLY A 922 -23.29 60.53 6.70
C GLY A 922 -23.75 60.81 5.26
N ALA A 923 -23.21 60.07 4.28
CA ALA A 923 -23.59 60.19 2.87
C ALA A 923 -25.06 59.80 2.59
N ILE A 924 -25.67 58.98 3.44
CA ILE A 924 -27.09 58.60 3.38
C ILE A 924 -27.96 59.35 4.41
N GLY A 925 -27.41 60.39 5.05
CA GLY A 925 -28.15 61.24 6.00
C GLY A 925 -28.48 60.57 7.34
N ARG A 926 -27.74 59.52 7.72
CA ARG A 926 -27.91 58.81 9.00
C ARG A 926 -26.88 59.29 10.02
N ASP A 927 -27.34 59.49 11.25
CA ASP A 927 -26.47 59.81 12.38
C ASP A 927 -25.78 58.54 12.91
N PRO A 928 -24.44 58.45 12.87
CA PRO A 928 -23.69 57.32 13.43
C PRO A 928 -23.84 57.14 14.94
N ALA A 929 -24.36 58.14 15.67
CA ALA A 929 -24.66 58.04 17.10
C ALA A 929 -26.09 57.52 17.39
N GLY A 930 -27.00 57.56 16.40
CA GLY A 930 -28.38 57.10 16.53
C GLY A 930 -28.56 55.60 16.30
N THR A 931 -29.80 55.15 16.11
CA THR A 931 -30.11 53.77 15.67
C THR A 931 -29.73 53.58 14.21
N VAL A 932 -29.02 52.49 13.90
CA VAL A 932 -28.53 52.20 12.55
C VAL A 932 -28.98 50.83 12.09
N ASN A 933 -29.41 50.71 10.82
CA ASN A 933 -29.79 49.45 10.22
C ASN A 933 -28.57 48.70 9.65
N VAL A 934 -28.55 47.38 9.81
CA VAL A 934 -27.42 46.54 9.36
C VAL A 934 -27.28 46.51 7.83
N GLY A 935 -28.38 46.53 7.08
CA GLY A 935 -28.34 46.63 5.63
C GLY A 935 -27.72 47.94 5.13
N GLU A 936 -28.02 49.05 5.81
CA GLU A 936 -27.39 50.36 5.52
C GLU A 936 -25.88 50.33 5.77
N LEU A 937 -25.42 49.66 6.85
CA LEU A 937 -24.00 49.47 7.14
C LEU A 937 -23.31 48.58 6.11
N GLN A 938 -23.93 47.48 5.70
CA GLN A 938 -23.39 46.60 4.66
C GLN A 938 -23.20 47.36 3.34
N ASP A 939 -24.18 48.17 2.94
CA ASP A 939 -24.09 48.97 1.70
C ASP A 939 -23.06 50.09 1.81
N ALA A 940 -22.98 50.76 2.96
CA ALA A 940 -21.98 51.79 3.22
C ALA A 940 -20.55 51.23 3.14
N LEU A 941 -20.29 50.10 3.80
CA LEU A 941 -18.98 49.45 3.81
C LEU A 941 -18.61 48.90 2.42
N ARG A 942 -19.56 48.36 1.64
CA ARG A 942 -19.30 47.89 0.26
C ARG A 942 -18.87 48.99 -0.72
N ARG A 943 -19.13 50.27 -0.40
CA ARG A 943 -18.67 51.41 -1.21
C ARG A 943 -17.25 51.86 -0.90
N THR A 944 -16.65 51.32 0.16
CA THR A 944 -15.29 51.66 0.57
C THR A 944 -14.28 50.83 -0.23
N PRO A 945 -13.07 51.34 -0.52
CA PRO A 945 -12.04 50.57 -1.23
C PRO A 945 -11.68 49.25 -0.56
N LEU A 946 -11.62 49.23 0.78
CA LEU A 946 -11.28 48.04 1.57
C LEU A 946 -12.45 47.04 1.66
N GLY A 947 -13.69 47.54 1.65
CA GLY A 947 -14.91 46.74 1.84
C GLY A 947 -15.59 46.23 0.57
N SER A 948 -15.29 46.81 -0.60
CA SER A 948 -15.97 46.48 -1.86
C SER A 948 -15.80 45.03 -2.32
N GLY A 949 -14.68 44.41 -1.95
CA GLY A 949 -14.37 43.02 -2.29
C GLY A 949 -14.61 42.02 -1.15
N LEU A 950 -14.99 42.43 0.06
CA LEU A 950 -15.06 41.48 1.17
C LEU A 950 -16.24 40.51 1.04
N ASP A 951 -16.00 39.25 1.38
CA ASP A 951 -17.06 38.27 1.57
C ASP A 951 -18.03 38.74 2.66
N ARG A 952 -19.32 38.40 2.52
CA ARG A 952 -20.37 38.86 3.44
C ARG A 952 -20.03 38.57 4.90
N ALA A 953 -19.52 37.39 5.20
CA ALA A 953 -19.17 37.03 6.58
C ALA A 953 -18.02 37.89 7.13
N VAL A 954 -17.04 38.26 6.30
CA VAL A 954 -15.92 39.12 6.68
C VAL A 954 -16.39 40.57 6.87
N LEU A 955 -17.31 41.04 6.01
CA LEU A 955 -17.96 42.34 6.18
C LEU A 955 -18.78 42.39 7.48
N ASP A 956 -19.50 41.32 7.79
CA ASP A 956 -20.29 41.19 9.01
C ASP A 956 -19.41 41.25 10.27
N LEU A 957 -18.18 40.71 10.23
CA LEU A 957 -17.20 40.84 11.32
C LEU A 957 -16.87 42.32 11.60
N VAL A 958 -16.68 43.15 10.57
CA VAL A 958 -16.42 44.59 10.73
C VAL A 958 -17.60 45.28 11.42
N ILE A 959 -18.84 44.93 11.04
CA ILE A 959 -20.06 45.46 11.66
C ILE A 959 -20.17 45.04 13.13
N ILE A 960 -19.87 43.77 13.43
CA ILE A 960 -19.86 43.26 14.81
C ILE A 960 -18.81 43.99 15.65
N ALA A 961 -17.60 44.17 15.12
CA ALA A 961 -16.52 44.90 15.79
C ALA A 961 -16.91 46.36 16.08
N TRP A 962 -17.54 47.03 15.11
CA TRP A 962 -18.08 48.38 15.28
C TRP A 962 -19.18 48.43 16.36
N ALA A 963 -20.11 47.46 16.35
CA ALA A 963 -21.18 47.38 17.35
C ALA A 963 -20.65 47.18 18.77
N ILE A 964 -19.65 46.31 18.95
CA ILE A 964 -19.00 46.07 20.25
C ILE A 964 -18.32 47.35 20.75
N ARG A 965 -17.56 48.01 19.87
CA ARG A 965 -16.80 49.22 20.19
C ARG A 965 -17.66 50.39 20.62
N HIS A 966 -18.79 50.59 19.94
CA HIS A 966 -19.75 51.66 20.24
C HIS A 966 -20.83 51.23 21.23
N GLN A 967 -20.68 50.08 21.89
CA GLN A 967 -21.59 49.55 22.93
C GLN A 967 -23.05 49.51 22.47
N ARG A 968 -23.30 48.89 21.31
CA ARG A 968 -24.62 48.83 20.69
C ARG A 968 -25.33 47.50 20.96
N ALA A 969 -26.62 47.58 21.25
CA ALA A 969 -27.52 46.44 21.40
C ALA A 969 -28.09 46.01 20.04
N TRP A 970 -28.25 44.71 19.86
CA TRP A 970 -28.88 44.12 18.68
C TRP A 970 -30.39 43.98 18.89
N THR A 971 -31.15 44.41 17.89
CA THR A 971 -32.60 44.20 17.86
C THR A 971 -33.07 43.73 16.49
N GLN A 972 -34.13 42.93 16.48
CA GLN A 972 -34.84 42.52 15.28
C GLN A 972 -36.34 42.51 15.56
N TYR A 973 -37.14 43.13 14.69
CA TYR A 973 -38.59 43.32 14.89
C TYR A 973 -38.95 43.89 16.28
N ARG A 974 -38.16 44.86 16.77
CA ARG A 974 -38.26 45.49 18.11
C ARG A 974 -37.98 44.57 19.32
N ALA A 975 -37.59 43.32 19.09
CA ALA A 975 -37.11 42.43 20.14
C ALA A 975 -35.59 42.54 20.27
N SER A 976 -35.07 42.61 21.49
CA SER A 976 -33.62 42.51 21.74
C SER A 976 -33.15 41.07 21.50
N ILE A 977 -32.07 40.92 20.74
CA ILE A 977 -31.48 39.63 20.39
C ILE A 977 -30.01 39.58 20.84
N PRO A 978 -29.45 38.38 21.12
CA PRO A 978 -28.01 38.25 21.31
C PRO A 978 -27.25 38.62 20.03
N GLN A 979 -25.97 38.94 20.17
CA GLN A 979 -25.10 39.24 19.03
C GLN A 979 -25.09 38.04 18.04
N PRO A 980 -25.48 38.25 16.76
CA PRO A 980 -25.43 37.20 15.75
C PRO A 980 -23.99 36.89 15.33
N PRO A 981 -23.67 35.64 14.96
CA PRO A 981 -22.36 35.29 14.44
C PRO A 981 -22.13 35.87 13.03
N PRO A 982 -20.86 36.05 12.60
CA PRO A 982 -20.53 36.51 11.25
C PRO A 982 -21.20 35.67 10.16
N GLY A 983 -21.75 36.31 9.12
CA GLY A 983 -22.49 35.66 8.03
C GLY A 983 -23.99 35.45 8.30
N LYS A 984 -24.46 35.70 9.53
CA LYS A 984 -25.89 35.60 9.91
C LYS A 984 -26.55 36.96 10.17
N LEU A 985 -25.88 38.06 9.81
CA LEU A 985 -26.44 39.41 9.93
C LEU A 985 -27.48 39.64 8.84
N ALA A 986 -28.74 39.73 9.25
CA ALA A 986 -29.85 40.04 8.36
C ALA A 986 -29.98 41.56 8.19
N ARG A 987 -30.39 41.98 6.99
CA ARG A 987 -30.46 43.42 6.63
C ARG A 987 -31.51 44.18 7.44
N ASP A 988 -32.52 43.51 7.99
CA ASP A 988 -33.59 44.07 8.82
C ASP A 988 -33.22 44.24 10.30
N MET A 989 -32.02 43.80 10.72
CA MET A 989 -31.52 44.00 12.08
C MET A 989 -31.14 45.48 12.34
N GLU A 990 -31.32 45.93 13.58
CA GLU A 990 -31.01 47.30 14.01
C GLU A 990 -30.08 47.31 15.21
N LEU A 991 -29.13 48.26 15.21
CA LEU A 991 -28.17 48.51 16.27
C LEU A 991 -28.55 49.78 17.05
N HIS A 992 -28.88 49.62 18.33
CA HIS A 992 -29.30 50.71 19.22
C HIS A 992 -28.19 51.05 20.22
N PRO A 993 -27.91 52.33 20.51
CA PRO A 993 -27.01 52.70 21.61
C PRO A 993 -27.54 52.14 22.94
N GLN A 994 -26.67 51.51 23.73
CA GLN A 994 -27.02 50.95 25.04
C GLN A 994 -26.18 51.58 26.14
N GLU A 995 -26.83 52.06 27.20
CA GLU A 995 -26.15 52.49 28.41
C GLU A 995 -25.54 51.27 29.14
N MET A 996 -24.27 51.38 29.52
CA MET A 996 -23.50 50.33 30.17
C MET A 996 -23.18 50.71 31.63
N PRO A 997 -23.10 49.74 32.57
CA PRO A 997 -22.70 49.98 33.95
C PRO A 997 -21.21 50.30 34.00
N SER A 998 -20.77 50.91 35.10
CA SER A 998 -19.33 51.01 35.37
C SER A 998 -18.73 49.62 35.62
N GLU A 999 -17.42 49.48 35.37
CA GLU A 999 -16.71 48.21 35.59
C GLU A 999 -16.74 47.73 37.04
N ALA A 1000 -16.70 48.67 37.99
CA ALA A 1000 -16.85 48.40 39.42
C ALA A 1000 -18.25 47.85 39.75
N GLN A 1001 -19.30 48.44 39.18
CA GLN A 1001 -20.68 47.95 39.33
C GLN A 1001 -20.85 46.56 38.71
N TRP A 1002 -20.30 46.32 37.52
CA TRP A 1002 -20.35 45.01 36.87
C TRP A 1002 -19.67 43.91 37.70
N THR A 1003 -18.47 44.18 38.18
CA THR A 1003 -17.71 43.22 38.99
C THR A 1003 -18.45 42.87 40.28
N THR A 1004 -19.04 43.88 40.94
CA THR A 1004 -19.82 43.70 42.16
C THR A 1004 -21.13 42.95 41.90
N ALA A 1005 -21.87 43.31 40.85
CA ALA A 1005 -23.11 42.64 40.46
C ALA A 1005 -22.86 41.16 40.14
N ARG A 1006 -21.79 40.83 39.41
CA ARG A 1006 -21.41 39.44 39.09
C ARG A 1006 -21.07 38.64 40.35
N HIS A 1007 -20.25 39.20 41.24
CA HIS A 1007 -19.90 38.55 42.50
C HIS A 1007 -21.16 38.22 43.33
N ARG A 1008 -22.06 39.21 43.48
CA ARG A 1008 -23.31 39.05 44.23
C ARG A 1008 -24.29 38.10 43.56
N ALA A 1009 -24.40 38.12 42.23
CA ALA A 1009 -25.21 37.17 41.47
C ALA A 1009 -24.78 35.72 41.72
N GLY A 1010 -23.47 35.46 41.73
CA GLY A 1010 -22.91 34.15 42.07
C GLY A 1010 -23.14 33.76 43.54
N ALA A 1011 -22.80 34.64 44.50
CA ALA A 1011 -22.90 34.32 45.93
C ALA A 1011 -24.35 34.13 46.42
N ILE A 1012 -25.26 35.03 46.00
CA ILE A 1012 -26.65 35.06 46.47
C ILE A 1012 -27.51 34.06 45.68
N PHE A 1013 -27.45 34.10 44.35
CA PHE A 1013 -28.35 33.34 43.48
C PHE A 1013 -27.71 32.11 42.82
N GLY A 1014 -26.39 31.94 42.90
CA GLY A 1014 -25.70 30.85 42.20
C GLY A 1014 -25.63 31.05 40.68
N VAL A 1015 -25.71 32.29 40.21
CA VAL A 1015 -25.66 32.64 38.78
C VAL A 1015 -24.25 33.05 38.41
N ASP A 1016 -23.61 32.27 37.54
CA ASP A 1016 -22.29 32.59 36.99
C ASP A 1016 -22.40 33.41 35.70
N ALA A 1017 -21.66 34.51 35.64
CA ALA A 1017 -21.53 35.33 34.43
C ALA A 1017 -20.07 35.46 33.98
N PRO A 1018 -19.81 35.60 32.67
CA PRO A 1018 -18.49 35.91 32.16
C PRO A 1018 -17.91 37.18 32.79
N GLN A 1019 -16.58 37.26 32.91
CA GLN A 1019 -15.88 38.40 33.50
C GLN A 1019 -16.07 39.70 32.70
N TYR A 1020 -16.11 39.58 31.39
CA TYR A 1020 -16.07 40.72 30.48
C TYR A 1020 -17.41 41.45 30.42
N LEU A 1021 -17.38 42.78 30.57
CA LEU A 1021 -18.55 43.63 30.46
C LEU A 1021 -18.91 43.82 28.98
N THR A 1022 -19.97 43.14 28.53
CA THR A 1022 -20.56 43.32 27.20
C THR A 1022 -22.07 43.51 27.31
N ALA A 1023 -22.68 44.17 26.33
CA ALA A 1023 -24.14 44.36 26.27
C ALA A 1023 -24.92 43.04 26.36
N ALA A 1024 -24.39 41.98 25.72
CA ALA A 1024 -24.97 40.64 25.74
C ALA A 1024 -24.84 39.98 27.12
N ASN A 1025 -23.65 40.05 27.75
CA ASN A 1025 -23.43 39.49 29.08
C ASN A 1025 -24.29 40.21 30.13
N LEU A 1026 -24.41 41.53 30.01
CA LEU A 1026 -25.31 42.35 30.83
C LEU A 1026 -26.75 41.86 30.74
N THR A 1027 -27.26 41.72 29.52
CA THR A 1027 -28.64 41.29 29.28
C THR A 1027 -28.90 39.88 29.80
N THR A 1028 -27.97 38.95 29.57
CA THR A 1028 -28.06 37.57 30.06
C THR A 1028 -28.05 37.51 31.59
N LEU A 1029 -27.10 38.19 32.24
CA LEU A 1029 -27.00 38.21 33.70
C LEU A 1029 -28.25 38.83 34.33
N ALA A 1030 -28.71 39.97 33.80
CA ALA A 1030 -29.91 40.64 34.29
C ALA A 1030 -31.15 39.74 34.18
N ARG A 1031 -31.30 39.00 33.07
CA ARG A 1031 -32.38 38.04 32.88
C ARG A 1031 -32.32 36.89 33.88
N GLN A 1032 -31.14 36.26 34.04
CA GLN A 1032 -30.98 35.12 34.95
C GLN A 1032 -31.22 35.52 36.42
N VAL A 1033 -30.73 36.69 36.85
CA VAL A 1033 -31.00 37.22 38.20
C VAL A 1033 -32.49 37.52 38.38
N HIS A 1034 -33.14 38.12 37.39
CA HIS A 1034 -34.59 38.38 37.43
C HIS A 1034 -35.42 37.10 37.59
N GLU A 1035 -35.08 36.05 36.84
CA GLU A 1035 -35.74 34.74 36.92
C GLU A 1035 -35.57 34.12 38.32
N GLN A 1036 -34.34 34.13 38.87
CA GLN A 1036 -34.08 33.60 40.21
C GLN A 1036 -34.75 34.41 41.33
N ALA A 1037 -34.71 35.74 41.24
CA ALA A 1037 -35.41 36.61 42.17
C ALA A 1037 -36.92 36.32 42.14
N THR A 1038 -37.52 36.25 40.96
CA THR A 1038 -38.95 35.96 40.81
C THR A 1038 -39.32 34.60 41.42
N ALA A 1039 -38.48 33.57 41.24
CA ALA A 1039 -38.73 32.24 41.79
C ALA A 1039 -38.65 32.19 43.32
N LEU A 1040 -37.71 32.90 43.94
CA LEU A 1040 -37.47 32.88 45.39
C LEU A 1040 -38.38 33.84 46.17
N ARG A 1041 -39.13 34.69 45.48
CA ARG A 1041 -39.88 35.81 46.06
C ARG A 1041 -40.88 35.40 47.14
N GLU A 1042 -41.75 34.45 46.83
CA GLU A 1042 -42.80 34.02 47.75
C GLU A 1042 -42.23 33.22 48.94
N ASP A 1043 -41.21 32.40 48.68
CA ASP A 1043 -40.52 31.63 49.73
C ASP A 1043 -39.78 32.54 50.72
N ALA A 1044 -39.12 33.60 50.23
CA ALA A 1044 -38.44 34.58 51.08
C ALA A 1044 -39.41 35.33 52.00
N ARG A 1045 -40.56 35.77 51.47
CA ARG A 1045 -41.63 36.42 52.24
C ARG A 1045 -42.21 35.50 53.31
N ALA A 1046 -42.46 34.24 52.94
CA ALA A 1046 -43.00 33.24 53.85
C ALA A 1046 -42.01 32.93 54.99
N LEU A 1047 -40.71 32.85 54.68
CA LEU A 1047 -39.64 32.68 55.66
C LEU A 1047 -39.57 33.85 56.63
N SER A 1048 -39.53 35.08 56.12
CA SER A 1048 -39.46 36.28 56.96
C SER A 1048 -40.65 36.38 57.91
N SER A 1049 -41.85 36.05 57.42
CA SER A 1049 -43.08 36.05 58.24
C SER A 1049 -43.03 34.97 59.32
N ALA A 1050 -42.74 33.72 58.96
CA ALA A 1050 -42.71 32.60 59.90
C ALA A 1050 -41.61 32.74 60.96
N LEU A 1051 -40.43 33.24 60.59
CA LEU A 1051 -39.35 33.52 61.54
C LEU A 1051 -39.73 34.63 62.52
N THR A 1052 -40.40 35.69 62.05
CA THR A 1052 -40.83 36.80 62.91
C THR A 1052 -41.85 36.31 63.94
N GLU A 1053 -42.81 35.48 63.53
CA GLU A 1053 -43.84 34.92 64.41
C GLU A 1053 -43.23 34.05 65.52
N VAL A 1054 -42.37 33.08 65.17
CA VAL A 1054 -41.76 32.17 66.15
C VAL A 1054 -40.75 32.89 67.04
N SER A 1055 -39.98 33.84 66.49
CA SER A 1055 -39.02 34.63 67.28
C SER A 1055 -39.72 35.56 68.27
N ALA A 1056 -40.89 36.11 67.91
CA ALA A 1056 -41.69 36.95 68.80
C ALA A 1056 -42.20 36.18 70.04
N GLN A 1057 -42.57 34.91 69.89
CA GLN A 1057 -42.97 34.03 71.01
C GLN A 1057 -41.84 33.79 72.03
N ARG A 1058 -40.58 33.95 71.59
CA ARG A 1058 -39.38 33.87 72.43
C ARG A 1058 -38.83 35.24 72.87
N GLY A 1059 -39.48 36.34 72.47
CA GLY A 1059 -39.02 37.70 72.77
C GLY A 1059 -37.79 38.15 71.97
N ILE A 1060 -37.44 37.44 70.89
CA ILE A 1060 -36.31 37.77 70.01
C ILE A 1060 -36.82 38.72 68.93
N THR A 1061 -36.46 40.00 69.03
CA THR A 1061 -36.90 41.05 68.08
C THR A 1061 -35.85 41.40 67.03
N VAL A 1062 -34.57 41.15 67.32
CA VAL A 1062 -33.44 41.37 66.40
C VAL A 1062 -32.52 40.17 66.46
N SER A 1063 -32.20 39.62 65.30
CA SER A 1063 -31.18 38.58 65.15
C SER A 1063 -30.58 38.56 63.77
N ASN A 1064 -29.39 37.98 63.63
CA ASN A 1064 -28.70 37.83 62.36
C ASN A 1064 -29.55 37.08 61.32
N ARG A 1065 -30.34 36.09 61.77
CA ARG A 1065 -31.26 35.34 60.92
C ARG A 1065 -32.46 36.16 60.47
N LEU A 1066 -33.08 36.93 61.37
CA LEU A 1066 -34.18 37.83 61.03
C LEU A 1066 -33.73 38.94 60.08
N THR A 1067 -32.57 39.55 60.33
CA THR A 1067 -31.98 40.56 59.44
C THR A 1067 -31.72 40.00 58.04
N ALA A 1068 -31.12 38.82 57.92
CA ALA A 1068 -30.89 38.18 56.62
C ALA A 1068 -32.20 37.83 55.89
N ALA A 1069 -33.23 37.35 56.59
CA ALA A 1069 -34.52 37.05 55.98
C ALA A 1069 -35.24 38.32 55.49
N ALA A 1070 -35.20 39.41 56.28
CA ALA A 1070 -35.78 40.70 55.91
C ALA A 1070 -35.03 41.36 54.74
N GLN A 1071 -33.70 41.44 54.80
CA GLN A 1071 -32.87 42.00 53.72
C GLN A 1071 -32.97 41.17 52.44
N GLY A 1072 -33.06 39.83 52.56
CA GLY A 1072 -33.22 38.93 51.42
C GLY A 1072 -34.56 39.12 50.73
N THR A 1073 -35.64 39.27 51.52
CA THR A 1073 -36.98 39.54 51.00
C THR A 1073 -37.02 40.89 50.27
N ALA A 1074 -36.48 41.95 50.88
CA ALA A 1074 -36.44 43.28 50.27
C ALA A 1074 -35.64 43.30 48.95
N LEU A 1075 -34.46 42.65 48.95
CA LEU A 1075 -33.64 42.57 47.74
C LEU A 1075 -34.34 41.81 46.60
N VAL A 1076 -34.94 40.66 46.91
CA VAL A 1076 -35.63 39.85 45.89
C VAL A 1076 -36.89 40.55 45.37
N ASP A 1077 -37.62 41.28 46.21
CA ASP A 1077 -38.78 42.06 45.81
C ASP A 1077 -38.41 43.18 44.82
N ASP A 1078 -37.31 43.90 45.06
CA ASP A 1078 -36.82 44.93 44.15
C ASP A 1078 -36.37 44.33 42.81
N LEU A 1079 -35.60 43.23 42.85
CA LEU A 1079 -35.05 42.59 41.64
C LEU A 1079 -36.13 41.89 40.78
N ALA A 1080 -37.24 41.46 41.38
CA ALA A 1080 -38.38 40.89 40.66
C ALA A 1080 -39.19 41.93 39.86
N VAL A 1081 -38.99 43.23 40.11
CA VAL A 1081 -39.67 44.32 39.39
C VAL A 1081 -38.77 44.97 38.34
N LEU A 1082 -37.50 45.16 38.67
CA LEU A 1082 -36.52 45.79 37.79
C LEU A 1082 -36.11 44.87 36.62
N LYS A 1083 -35.56 45.45 35.54
CA LYS A 1083 -35.02 44.72 34.37
C LYS A 1083 -33.77 45.43 33.84
N GLY A 1084 -32.91 44.70 33.13
CA GLY A 1084 -31.74 45.27 32.45
C GLY A 1084 -30.73 45.94 33.39
N LEU A 1085 -30.21 47.10 32.99
CA LEU A 1085 -29.21 47.86 33.75
C LEU A 1085 -29.68 48.28 35.16
N PRO A 1086 -30.90 48.85 35.36
CA PRO A 1086 -31.40 49.19 36.70
C PRO A 1086 -31.40 48.03 37.70
N LEU A 1087 -31.68 46.80 37.23
CA LEU A 1087 -31.66 45.60 38.06
C LEU A 1087 -30.23 45.31 38.57
N LEU A 1088 -29.23 45.36 37.67
CA LEU A 1088 -27.85 45.07 38.04
C LEU A 1088 -27.23 46.18 38.90
N GLN A 1089 -27.58 47.44 38.66
CA GLN A 1089 -27.21 48.55 39.54
C GLN A 1089 -27.78 48.34 40.95
N ARG A 1090 -29.07 48.00 41.06
CA ARG A 1090 -29.69 47.70 42.37
C ARG A 1090 -29.00 46.55 43.09
N LEU A 1091 -28.57 45.51 42.37
CA LEU A 1091 -27.81 44.38 42.91
C LEU A 1091 -26.40 44.79 43.36
N ALA A 1092 -25.69 45.58 42.57
CA ALA A 1092 -24.35 46.08 42.89
C ALA A 1092 -24.36 47.06 44.08
N ASP A 1093 -25.33 47.97 44.11
CA ASP A 1093 -25.36 49.10 45.04
C ASP A 1093 -26.13 48.78 46.34
N ALA A 1094 -26.67 47.56 46.50
CA ALA A 1094 -27.39 47.16 47.71
C ALA A 1094 -26.51 47.24 48.97
N THR A 1095 -26.98 47.94 50.00
CA THR A 1095 -26.37 47.92 51.34
C THR A 1095 -26.94 46.78 52.16
N LEU A 1096 -26.14 45.74 52.40
CA LEU A 1096 -26.51 44.52 53.12
C LEU A 1096 -25.71 44.45 54.42
N GLU A 1097 -26.38 44.13 55.53
CA GLU A 1097 -25.73 43.89 56.83
C GLU A 1097 -25.29 42.43 56.94
N ALA A 1098 -26.09 41.50 56.41
CA ALA A 1098 -25.70 40.10 56.24
C ALA A 1098 -24.70 39.95 55.09
N SER A 1099 -23.75 39.02 55.21
CA SER A 1099 -22.84 38.71 54.09
C SER A 1099 -23.59 38.08 52.91
N ASP A 1100 -23.07 38.26 51.69
CA ASP A 1100 -23.69 37.72 50.46
C ASP A 1100 -23.95 36.20 50.54
N GLN A 1101 -23.06 35.44 51.20
CA GLN A 1101 -23.19 33.99 51.38
C GLN A 1101 -24.27 33.61 52.39
N GLU A 1102 -24.38 34.35 53.50
CA GLU A 1102 -25.41 34.14 54.51
C GLU A 1102 -26.80 34.46 53.96
N LEU A 1103 -26.90 35.54 53.16
CA LEU A 1103 -28.11 35.93 52.45
C LEU A 1103 -28.53 34.85 51.45
N GLY A 1104 -27.59 34.40 50.60
CA GLY A 1104 -27.83 33.33 49.64
C GLY A 1104 -28.27 32.02 50.31
N ARG A 1105 -27.66 31.66 51.45
CA ARG A 1105 -28.07 30.46 52.21
C ARG A 1105 -29.47 30.61 52.82
N SER A 1106 -29.81 31.80 53.32
CA SER A 1106 -31.14 32.12 53.83
C SER A 1106 -32.21 31.93 52.76
N LEU A 1107 -32.01 32.54 51.58
CA LEU A 1107 -32.94 32.46 50.45
C LEU A 1107 -33.10 31.03 49.90
N ARG A 1108 -31.99 30.31 49.65
CA ARG A 1108 -32.05 28.95 49.10
C ARG A 1108 -32.70 27.93 50.03
N SER A 1109 -32.69 28.17 51.34
CA SER A 1109 -33.33 27.28 52.32
C SER A 1109 -34.68 27.79 52.83
N ALA A 1110 -35.20 28.88 52.25
CA ALA A 1110 -36.38 29.57 52.73
C ALA A 1110 -37.62 28.67 52.81
N ALA A 1111 -37.95 27.94 51.73
CA ALA A 1111 -39.10 27.02 51.73
C ALA A 1111 -38.96 25.91 52.80
N MET A 1112 -37.78 25.30 52.89
CA MET A 1112 -37.49 24.21 53.83
C MET A 1112 -37.59 24.68 55.29
N VAL A 1113 -36.98 25.81 55.61
CA VAL A 1113 -36.99 26.38 56.97
C VAL A 1113 -38.39 26.87 57.34
N THR A 1114 -39.11 27.50 56.40
CA THR A 1114 -40.50 27.91 56.61
C THR A 1114 -41.39 26.72 56.96
N ARG A 1115 -41.25 25.61 56.24
CA ARG A 1115 -42.00 24.37 56.55
C ARG A 1115 -41.66 23.85 57.94
N ALA A 1116 -40.37 23.76 58.27
CA ALA A 1116 -39.94 23.31 59.60
C ALA A 1116 -40.49 24.19 60.72
N LEU A 1117 -40.56 25.51 60.51
CA LEU A 1117 -41.15 26.45 61.47
C LEU A 1117 -42.67 26.34 61.57
N LYS A 1118 -43.36 25.99 60.48
CA LYS A 1118 -44.82 25.77 60.49
C LYS A 1118 -45.22 24.44 61.14
N GLU A 1119 -44.39 23.42 60.99
CA GLU A 1119 -44.59 22.10 61.60
C GLU A 1119 -44.17 22.05 63.08
N PHE A 1120 -43.45 23.07 63.55
CA PHE A 1120 -42.97 23.17 64.91
C PHE A 1120 -44.12 23.34 65.93
N ASP A 1121 -44.20 22.42 66.89
CA ASP A 1121 -45.25 22.40 67.92
C ASP A 1121 -44.94 23.38 69.06
N THR A 1122 -45.38 24.63 68.87
CA THR A 1122 -45.18 25.72 69.83
C THR A 1122 -45.90 25.51 71.17
N ALA A 1123 -46.86 24.57 71.27
CA ALA A 1123 -47.55 24.26 72.52
C ALA A 1123 -46.60 23.70 73.60
N ARG A 1124 -45.44 23.17 73.21
CA ARG A 1124 -44.42 22.65 74.13
C ARG A 1124 -43.57 23.73 74.79
N LEU A 1125 -43.60 24.96 74.28
CA LEU A 1125 -42.84 26.08 74.82
C LEU A 1125 -43.37 26.52 76.20
N THR A 1126 -44.69 26.54 76.39
CA THR A 1126 -45.31 26.99 77.65
C THR A 1126 -44.96 26.10 78.84
N PRO A 1127 -45.10 24.75 78.78
CA PRO A 1127 -44.73 23.88 79.89
C PRO A 1127 -43.23 23.87 80.21
N LEU A 1128 -42.38 24.08 79.20
CA LEU A 1128 -40.93 24.21 79.35
C LEU A 1128 -40.56 25.54 80.02
N ALA A 1129 -41.21 26.64 79.65
CA ALA A 1129 -41.03 27.94 80.28
C ALA A 1129 -41.45 27.93 81.76
N GLU A 1130 -42.61 27.35 82.08
CA GLU A 1130 -43.07 27.17 83.47
C GLU A 1130 -42.15 26.23 84.26
N GLY A 1131 -41.66 25.15 83.64
CA GLY A 1131 -40.72 24.23 84.28
C GLY A 1131 -39.34 24.84 84.53
N ALA A 1132 -38.91 25.78 83.69
CA ALA A 1132 -37.65 26.49 83.82
C ALA A 1132 -37.60 27.39 85.07
N GLU A 1133 -38.75 27.81 85.60
CA GLU A 1133 -38.86 28.59 86.84
C GLU A 1133 -38.56 27.75 88.10
N ALA A 1134 -38.58 26.42 88.00
CA ALA A 1134 -38.21 25.54 89.11
C ALA A 1134 -36.70 25.63 89.41
N GLY A 1135 -36.36 25.66 90.70
CA GLY A 1135 -34.97 25.75 91.20
C GLY A 1135 -34.20 24.43 91.22
N ASP A 1136 -34.77 23.36 90.67
CA ASP A 1136 -34.24 22.00 90.71
C ASP A 1136 -33.48 21.62 89.41
N GLU A 1137 -32.97 20.38 89.35
CA GLU A 1137 -32.24 19.86 88.19
C GLU A 1137 -33.10 19.85 86.91
N THR A 1138 -34.40 19.61 87.07
CA THR A 1138 -35.36 19.63 85.97
C THR A 1138 -35.55 21.04 85.40
N GLY A 1139 -35.59 22.08 86.24
CA GLY A 1139 -35.64 23.47 85.79
C GLY A 1139 -34.36 23.95 85.11
N ARG A 1140 -33.17 23.50 85.57
CA ARG A 1140 -31.90 23.75 84.86
C ARG A 1140 -31.88 23.16 83.45
N THR A 1141 -32.37 21.94 83.30
CA THR A 1141 -32.44 21.25 82.00
C THR A 1141 -33.40 21.96 81.05
N ALA A 1142 -34.57 22.40 81.53
CA ALA A 1142 -35.53 23.16 80.72
C ALA A 1142 -34.96 24.49 80.22
N ARG A 1143 -34.22 25.22 81.08
CA ARG A 1143 -33.50 26.45 80.67
C ARG A 1143 -32.47 26.20 79.59
N GLY A 1144 -31.70 25.13 79.68
CA GLY A 1144 -30.72 24.75 78.65
C GLY A 1144 -31.38 24.49 77.29
N ILE A 1145 -32.48 23.74 77.26
CA ILE A 1145 -33.23 23.43 76.03
C ILE A 1145 -33.79 24.71 75.38
N LEU A 1146 -34.33 25.65 76.18
CA LEU A 1146 -34.84 26.93 75.68
C LEU A 1146 -33.71 27.85 75.17
N GLN A 1147 -32.58 27.90 75.88
CA GLN A 1147 -31.42 28.67 75.45
C GLN A 1147 -30.85 28.15 74.12
N ASP A 1148 -30.78 26.83 73.94
CA ASP A 1148 -30.35 26.22 72.68
C ASP A 1148 -31.24 26.59 71.48
N LEU A 1149 -32.56 26.70 71.72
CA LEU A 1149 -33.51 27.16 70.70
C LEU A 1149 -33.33 28.64 70.38
N ASP A 1150 -33.16 29.49 71.40
CA ASP A 1150 -32.95 30.93 71.23
C ASP A 1150 -31.66 31.21 70.47
N GLU A 1151 -30.57 30.48 70.76
CA GLU A 1151 -29.32 30.55 70.02
C GLU A 1151 -29.46 30.08 68.56
N ALA A 1152 -30.31 29.07 68.29
CA ALA A 1152 -30.59 28.62 66.94
C ALA A 1152 -31.43 29.60 66.12
N LEU A 1153 -32.44 30.22 66.74
CA LEU A 1153 -33.26 31.28 66.15
C LEU A 1153 -32.45 32.56 65.93
N ALA A 1154 -31.48 32.85 66.81
CA ALA A 1154 -30.62 34.01 66.68
C ALA A 1154 -29.48 33.84 65.66
N GLY A 1155 -28.87 32.65 65.60
CA GLY A 1155 -27.71 32.35 64.76
C GLY A 1155 -28.03 32.20 63.26
N HIS A 1156 -27.04 32.44 62.39
CA HIS A 1156 -27.20 32.31 60.94
C HIS A 1156 -27.49 30.87 60.50
N GLN A 1157 -28.30 30.72 59.44
CA GLN A 1157 -28.62 29.43 58.83
C GLN A 1157 -27.40 28.69 58.27
N LEU A 1158 -26.32 29.40 57.95
CA LEU A 1158 -25.04 28.83 57.52
C LEU A 1158 -24.29 28.19 58.69
N GLN A 1159 -24.39 28.75 59.89
CA GLN A 1159 -23.70 28.30 61.09
C GLN A 1159 -24.49 27.21 61.83
N ARG A 1160 -25.79 27.43 62.05
CA ARG A 1160 -26.68 26.50 62.77
C ARG A 1160 -27.95 26.26 61.92
N PRO A 1161 -28.07 25.11 61.24
CA PRO A 1161 -29.27 24.79 60.46
C PRO A 1161 -30.50 24.68 61.36
N LEU A 1162 -31.49 25.56 61.15
CA LEU A 1162 -32.62 25.68 62.07
C LEU A 1162 -33.52 24.44 62.08
N GLU A 1163 -33.71 23.79 60.94
CA GLU A 1163 -34.47 22.53 60.86
C GLU A 1163 -33.93 21.49 61.85
N LYS A 1164 -32.62 21.24 61.84
CA LYS A 1164 -31.98 20.29 62.76
C LYS A 1164 -32.11 20.72 64.21
N ALA A 1165 -32.01 22.03 64.47
CA ALA A 1165 -32.15 22.57 65.82
C ALA A 1165 -33.58 22.42 66.35
N LEU A 1166 -34.60 22.62 65.52
CA LEU A 1166 -36.01 22.42 65.87
C LEU A 1166 -36.30 20.94 66.16
N THR A 1167 -35.80 20.00 65.34
CA THR A 1167 -35.97 18.56 65.61
C THR A 1167 -35.26 18.12 66.90
N ALA A 1168 -34.05 18.63 67.15
CA ALA A 1168 -33.32 18.35 68.38
C ALA A 1168 -34.06 18.92 69.60
N PHE A 1169 -34.60 20.13 69.48
CA PHE A 1169 -35.45 20.74 70.49
C PHE A 1169 -36.68 19.89 70.77
N ASP A 1170 -37.42 19.44 69.74
CA ASP A 1170 -38.63 18.63 69.93
C ASP A 1170 -38.35 17.32 70.66
N THR A 1171 -37.22 16.68 70.35
CA THR A 1171 -36.78 15.44 70.99
C THR A 1171 -36.42 15.69 72.46
N ALA A 1172 -35.69 16.76 72.74
CA ALA A 1172 -35.28 17.14 74.10
C ALA A 1172 -36.48 17.56 74.96
N ALA A 1173 -37.37 18.37 74.39
CA ALA A 1173 -38.62 18.82 75.00
C ALA A 1173 -39.53 17.64 75.35
N TRP A 1174 -39.71 16.69 74.44
CA TRP A 1174 -40.50 15.48 74.68
C TRP A 1174 -39.90 14.63 75.79
N THR A 1175 -38.58 14.39 75.74
CA THR A 1175 -37.87 13.61 76.77
C THR A 1175 -37.99 14.25 78.16
N TRP A 1176 -37.91 15.59 78.23
CA TRP A 1176 -38.06 16.33 79.47
C TRP A 1176 -39.50 16.24 80.01
N LEU A 1177 -40.52 16.40 79.16
CA LEU A 1177 -41.93 16.27 79.52
C LEU A 1177 -42.27 14.86 80.03
N SER A 1178 -41.76 13.81 79.37
CA SER A 1178 -41.97 12.42 79.80
C SER A 1178 -41.36 12.10 81.16
N ARG A 1179 -40.19 12.69 81.50
CA ARG A 1179 -39.58 12.52 82.83
C ARG A 1179 -40.38 13.22 83.92
N ARG A 1180 -40.89 14.43 83.66
CA ARG A 1180 -41.74 15.18 84.60
C ARG A 1180 -43.06 14.46 84.92
N ALA A 1181 -43.61 13.72 83.95
CA ALA A 1181 -44.81 12.90 84.16
C ALA A 1181 -44.56 11.65 85.04
N SER A 1182 -43.31 11.19 85.19
CA SER A 1182 -42.97 9.98 85.95
C SER A 1182 -42.71 10.20 87.46
N THR A 1183 -42.75 11.43 87.97
CA THR A 1183 -42.48 11.81 89.38
C THR A 1183 -43.76 12.08 90.21
N GLY A 1184 -44.77 11.21 90.16
CA GLY A 1184 -45.96 11.25 91.04
C GLY A 1184 -45.76 10.56 92.42
N PRO A 1185 -46.59 10.83 93.46
CA PRO A 1185 -46.33 10.43 94.84
C PRO A 1185 -46.55 8.92 95.09
N ALA A 1186 -45.63 8.28 95.82
CA ALA A 1186 -45.72 6.87 96.26
C ALA A 1186 -46.19 6.72 97.73
N PRO A 1187 -46.94 5.66 98.10
CA PRO A 1187 -47.38 5.37 99.48
C PRO A 1187 -46.27 4.74 100.36
N ALA A 1188 -46.43 4.81 101.69
CA ALA A 1188 -45.47 4.44 102.76
C ALA A 1188 -45.68 3.00 103.35
N PRO A 1189 -44.95 2.52 104.40
CA PRO A 1189 -43.65 1.79 104.36
C PRO A 1189 -43.63 0.42 105.11
N GLN A 1190 -42.66 -0.50 104.86
CA GLN A 1190 -41.99 -1.45 105.81
C GLN A 1190 -41.09 -2.53 105.10
N PRO A 1191 -40.18 -3.28 105.79
CA PRO A 1191 -38.75 -3.02 106.02
C PRO A 1191 -37.76 -3.99 105.28
N ALA A 1192 -36.45 -3.73 105.42
CA ALA A 1192 -35.30 -4.30 104.68
C ALA A 1192 -35.10 -5.84 104.72
N PRO A 1193 -34.39 -6.43 103.73
CA PRO A 1193 -32.94 -6.65 103.93
C PRO A 1193 -32.01 -6.32 102.75
N GLU A 1194 -30.75 -6.13 103.17
CA GLU A 1194 -29.40 -6.02 102.57
C GLU A 1194 -29.03 -6.79 101.26
N PRO A 1195 -27.81 -6.63 100.68
CA PRO A 1195 -27.59 -5.99 99.37
C PRO A 1195 -26.94 -6.90 98.30
N ALA A 1196 -27.13 -6.57 97.00
CA ALA A 1196 -26.22 -6.81 95.85
C ALA A 1196 -26.95 -6.47 94.52
N PRO A 1197 -26.30 -6.47 93.33
CA PRO A 1197 -25.14 -5.71 92.88
C PRO A 1197 -25.43 -4.94 91.55
N SER A 1198 -24.45 -4.16 91.11
CA SER A 1198 -24.43 -3.30 89.91
C SER A 1198 -24.89 -3.95 88.59
N ALA A 1199 -25.84 -3.32 87.89
CA ALA A 1199 -26.20 -3.63 86.50
C ALA A 1199 -25.08 -3.22 85.52
N GLY A 1200 -24.77 -4.13 84.58
CA GLY A 1200 -23.59 -4.11 83.70
C GLY A 1200 -23.65 -3.12 82.53
N ARG A 1201 -22.47 -2.88 81.95
CA ARG A 1201 -22.25 -2.05 80.74
C ARG A 1201 -22.45 -2.92 79.49
N THR A 1202 -23.11 -2.39 78.46
CA THR A 1202 -23.34 -3.07 77.18
C THR A 1202 -22.71 -2.30 76.00
N GLY A 1203 -22.23 -3.02 74.98
CA GLY A 1203 -21.65 -2.46 73.75
C GLY A 1203 -21.80 -3.46 72.57
N ARG A 1204 -21.87 -2.99 71.33
CA ARG A 1204 -22.13 -3.80 70.12
C ARG A 1204 -21.05 -3.55 69.07
N ARG A 1205 -20.44 -4.62 68.52
CA ARG A 1205 -19.40 -4.57 67.46
C ARG A 1205 -19.69 -5.61 66.38
N THR A 1206 -19.41 -5.27 65.12
CA THR A 1206 -19.54 -6.15 63.95
C THR A 1206 -18.15 -6.56 63.47
N VAL A 1207 -17.91 -7.86 63.24
CA VAL A 1207 -16.61 -8.40 62.81
C VAL A 1207 -16.84 -9.36 61.64
N THR A 1208 -16.05 -9.25 60.57
CA THR A 1208 -16.10 -10.15 59.40
C THR A 1208 -15.34 -11.44 59.71
N TRP A 1209 -15.94 -12.60 59.45
CA TRP A 1209 -15.39 -13.89 59.85
C TRP A 1209 -14.38 -14.45 58.85
N ASN A 1210 -13.15 -14.70 59.30
CA ASN A 1210 -12.06 -15.33 58.58
C ASN A 1210 -11.39 -16.35 59.52
N SER A 1211 -11.27 -17.60 59.06
CA SER A 1211 -10.92 -18.77 59.88
C SER A 1211 -9.56 -18.63 60.57
N GLY A 1212 -9.56 -18.13 61.81
CA GLY A 1212 -8.42 -18.23 62.72
C GLY A 1212 -8.21 -17.05 63.68
N THR A 1213 -8.56 -15.81 63.33
CA THR A 1213 -8.07 -14.63 64.09
C THR A 1213 -9.15 -13.70 64.65
N GLY A 1214 -10.34 -13.64 64.05
CA GLY A 1214 -11.37 -12.65 64.43
C GLY A 1214 -12.01 -12.84 65.81
N LEU A 1215 -12.06 -14.07 66.33
CA LEU A 1215 -12.65 -14.37 67.64
C LEU A 1215 -11.71 -14.05 68.81
N GLU A 1216 -10.39 -14.22 68.62
CA GLU A 1216 -9.40 -13.94 69.65
C GLU A 1216 -9.25 -12.45 69.93
N GLU A 1217 -9.40 -11.60 68.91
CA GLU A 1217 -9.41 -10.15 69.08
C GLU A 1217 -10.67 -9.66 69.81
N LEU A 1218 -11.85 -10.19 69.47
CA LEU A 1218 -13.09 -9.89 70.19
C LEU A 1218 -13.01 -10.34 71.66
N GLY A 1219 -12.41 -11.50 71.91
CA GLY A 1219 -12.16 -12.00 73.28
C GLY A 1219 -11.25 -11.09 74.09
N ARG A 1220 -10.14 -10.61 73.50
CA ARG A 1220 -9.23 -9.66 74.16
C ARG A 1220 -9.90 -8.33 74.49
N GLU A 1221 -10.75 -7.83 73.60
CA GLU A 1221 -11.43 -6.55 73.80
C GLU A 1221 -12.52 -6.63 74.89
N ILE A 1222 -13.29 -7.74 74.93
CA ILE A 1222 -14.23 -8.01 76.02
C ILE A 1222 -13.49 -8.11 77.36
N ALA A 1223 -12.35 -8.80 77.40
CA ALA A 1223 -11.52 -8.91 78.61
C ALA A 1223 -10.96 -7.56 79.10
N ALA A 1224 -10.68 -6.61 78.19
CA ALA A 1224 -10.22 -5.28 78.56
C ALA A 1224 -11.33 -4.38 79.14
N GLN A 1225 -12.60 -4.62 78.77
CA GLN A 1225 -13.73 -3.78 79.16
C GLN A 1225 -14.59 -4.37 80.30
N VAL A 1226 -14.44 -5.66 80.57
CA VAL A 1226 -15.23 -6.40 81.57
C VAL A 1226 -14.32 -6.85 82.71
N ARG A 1227 -14.76 -6.67 83.96
CA ARG A 1227 -13.99 -7.11 85.13
C ARG A 1227 -13.97 -8.63 85.22
N GLU A 1228 -12.84 -9.17 85.70
CA GLU A 1228 -12.65 -10.60 85.95
C GLU A 1228 -13.79 -11.16 86.84
N GLY A 1229 -14.47 -12.20 86.36
CA GLY A 1229 -15.60 -12.85 87.04
C GLY A 1229 -17.02 -12.39 86.64
N ALA A 1230 -17.18 -11.44 85.72
CA ALA A 1230 -18.51 -11.03 85.24
C ALA A 1230 -19.09 -11.96 84.15
N ARG A 1231 -20.40 -12.23 84.20
CA ARG A 1231 -21.13 -12.98 83.15
C ARG A 1231 -21.36 -12.10 81.92
N VAL A 1232 -20.85 -12.52 80.77
CA VAL A 1232 -20.99 -11.82 79.48
C VAL A 1232 -21.89 -12.62 78.56
N GLU A 1233 -22.92 -11.99 78.00
CA GLU A 1233 -23.77 -12.56 76.95
C GLU A 1233 -23.27 -12.07 75.58
N ILE A 1234 -22.91 -13.00 74.69
CA ILE A 1234 -22.46 -12.70 73.32
C ILE A 1234 -23.52 -13.23 72.35
N THR A 1235 -24.24 -12.31 71.69
CA THR A 1235 -25.23 -12.66 70.65
C THR A 1235 -24.62 -12.40 69.27
N TRP A 1236 -24.58 -13.42 68.41
CA TRP A 1236 -24.14 -13.28 67.02
C TRP A 1236 -25.29 -13.54 66.04
N ARG A 1237 -25.25 -12.87 64.89
CA ARG A 1237 -26.11 -13.15 63.73
C ARG A 1237 -25.28 -12.95 62.47
N GLU A 1238 -25.44 -13.81 61.48
CA GLU A 1238 -24.90 -13.57 60.15
C GLU A 1238 -25.62 -12.38 59.53
N LEU A 1239 -24.86 -11.39 59.07
CA LEU A 1239 -25.38 -10.21 58.38
C LEU A 1239 -25.20 -10.47 56.87
N PRO A 1240 -26.20 -10.13 56.03
CA PRO A 1240 -26.13 -10.37 54.58
C PRO A 1240 -25.01 -9.60 53.89
#